data_AF-A0ABD3R0F2-F1
#
_entry.id   AF-A0ABD3R0F2-F1
#
_cell.length_a   1.000
_cell.length_b   1.000
_cell.length_c   1.000
_cell.angle_alpha   90.00
_cell.angle_beta   90.00
_cell.angle_gamma   90.00
#
_symmetry.space_group_name_H-M   'P 1'
#
loop_
_entity.id
_entity.type
_entity.pdbx_description
1 polymer ?
#
loop_
_entity_poly.entity_id
_entity_poly.type
_entity_poly.pdbx_seq_one_letter_code
_entity_poly.pdbx_strand_id
1 'polypeptide(L)'
;MKVNIPKTSLISISIIAAHSYADNISICIDDPSQHQCTNPNSRFTCGLYLAQSTIPHSGLGVFTGIPHSPGSSIAPPEISHQLFMQFNGEQTPFSNPMIIHDYTWASHVSGATWEGEVETLIPGLGMAANGFLPMANAFSIMGSIDSAGVNTDKDGIQMGPGSGAFSPYHGLQYLAERAMGVGDEVFVNYGDHYFRGRPNVYGLVPLTPEFQTADELLTKLWSALNSSPILKSLMLDHGEEAHIELDRIWNVFRNDFVTDQRVSNALPSSVADIPRAAMHGTPFNFLRGNNPRSLEWLETNGYCMDTLNVGRSNIPHAGRGAFAKKAFVEGETILPLPMLHIDRSDLDIWRNGELYSKQLILNYSFGHKDSSLLLFPYSSSAGFINHGGKEANAKVVWAETDPTGFHQKEWKSMSPRLILDMKHTGLLMLVVATRPIQEGEEVTIDYGDEWQDAWERHVEDWDSSGIYRSAAELNESEKEIKTVFEDSYHPVATACHYRYQGAMESDEPADDDEDDDDDDDDGTVTLDDIPWIEAEATQWQDLGGRHTMSGDNFRPCVVLSRHPASSIDEEDTYTVSMFNRGGPYEFDKIPLDKPHFVKGIARRAILFVDIPESSVQQNAKTFRHEIGVFDELWPEAWKDKTLKKFYRKSS
;
A
#
# COMPACT_ATOMS: atom_id res chain seq x y z
N MET A 1 -39.57 -68.32 11.61
CA MET A 1 -40.28 -68.19 12.91
C MET A 1 -39.22 -67.97 13.97
N LYS A 2 -39.33 -66.87 14.72
CA LYS A 2 -38.73 -66.50 16.03
C LYS A 2 -37.53 -67.31 16.57
N VAL A 3 -36.47 -66.78 17.20
CA VAL A 3 -36.01 -65.44 17.63
C VAL A 3 -34.69 -65.67 18.42
N ASN A 4 -33.88 -64.61 18.55
CA ASN A 4 -32.83 -64.32 19.54
C ASN A 4 -31.43 -64.97 19.53
N ILE A 5 -30.48 -64.05 19.36
CA ILE A 5 -29.05 -64.05 19.67
C ILE A 5 -28.88 -63.49 21.10
N PRO A 6 -27.85 -63.88 21.88
CA PRO A 6 -26.79 -62.90 22.16
C PRO A 6 -25.35 -63.45 22.37
N LYS A 7 -24.38 -62.58 22.01
CA LYS A 7 -23.02 -62.33 22.60
C LYS A 7 -22.02 -63.53 22.60
N THR A 8 -20.73 -63.40 22.26
CA THR A 8 -19.73 -62.37 22.60
C THR A 8 -18.46 -62.59 21.76
N SER A 9 -17.66 -61.54 21.62
CA SER A 9 -16.39 -61.42 20.88
C SER A 9 -15.22 -62.28 21.41
N LEU A 10 -14.37 -62.77 20.49
CA LEU A 10 -13.00 -63.21 20.75
C LEU A 10 -11.99 -62.25 20.09
N ILE A 11 -10.99 -61.90 20.87
CA ILE A 11 -9.92 -60.93 20.68
C ILE A 11 -8.79 -61.54 19.82
N SER A 12 -8.13 -60.73 19.00
CA SER A 12 -6.73 -60.94 18.62
C SER A 12 -6.00 -59.61 18.49
N ILE A 13 -4.73 -59.66 18.89
CA ILE A 13 -3.86 -58.60 19.39
C ILE A 13 -3.12 -57.90 18.25
N SER A 14 -2.88 -56.60 18.36
CA SER A 14 -1.64 -55.96 17.88
C SER A 14 -1.33 -54.71 18.69
N ILE A 15 -0.05 -54.59 19.05
CA ILE A 15 0.54 -53.71 20.07
C ILE A 15 0.98 -52.38 19.43
N ILE A 16 0.48 -51.28 20.01
CA ILE A 16 1.08 -49.98 20.35
C ILE A 16 2.32 -49.49 19.56
N ALA A 17 2.15 -48.33 18.90
CA ALA A 17 3.10 -47.21 18.96
C ALA A 17 2.29 -45.92 19.20
N ALA A 18 2.21 -45.48 20.45
CA ALA A 18 1.56 -44.23 20.84
C ALA A 18 2.57 -43.08 20.75
N HIS A 19 2.33 -42.12 19.86
CA HIS A 19 2.90 -40.78 19.94
C HIS A 19 1.89 -39.88 20.68
N SER A 20 2.40 -39.11 21.64
CA SER A 20 1.64 -38.22 22.52
C SER A 20 0.93 -37.11 21.74
N TYR A 21 -0.39 -37.17 21.68
CA TYR A 21 -1.24 -35.99 21.55
C TYR A 21 -1.47 -35.45 22.96
N ALA A 22 -0.82 -34.34 23.31
CA ALA A 22 -1.12 -33.58 24.52
C ALA A 22 -2.04 -32.41 24.13
N ASP A 23 -3.32 -32.56 24.50
CA ASP A 23 -4.28 -31.55 24.95
C ASP A 23 -4.31 -30.16 24.27
N ASN A 24 -5.21 -30.01 23.29
CA ASN A 24 -5.84 -28.73 22.93
C ASN A 24 -7.23 -28.68 23.58
N ILE A 25 -7.33 -28.10 24.77
CA ILE A 25 -8.63 -27.73 25.36
C ILE A 25 -8.80 -26.22 25.18
N SER A 26 -9.62 -25.83 24.21
CA SER A 26 -10.09 -24.45 24.07
C SER A 26 -11.12 -24.17 25.16
N ILE A 27 -10.94 -23.11 25.93
CA ILE A 27 -11.94 -22.63 26.90
C ILE A 27 -12.75 -21.55 26.19
N CYS A 28 -14.03 -21.83 25.95
CA CYS A 28 -14.97 -20.84 25.41
C CYS A 28 -15.72 -20.19 26.58
N ILE A 29 -15.72 -18.87 26.64
CA ILE A 29 -16.62 -18.11 27.51
C ILE A 29 -17.78 -17.64 26.63
N ASP A 30 -18.99 -18.09 26.92
CA ASP A 30 -20.20 -17.66 26.23
C ASP A 30 -20.56 -16.22 26.63
N ASP A 31 -19.94 -15.22 26.00
CA ASP A 31 -20.42 -13.84 25.97
C ASP A 31 -21.01 -13.55 24.57
N PRO A 32 -22.28 -13.10 24.46
CA PRO A 32 -22.90 -12.77 23.18
C PRO A 32 -22.21 -11.63 22.39
N SER A 33 -21.24 -10.92 22.98
CA SER A 33 -20.58 -9.76 22.38
C SER A 33 -19.14 -10.02 21.89
N GLN A 34 -18.49 -11.14 22.25
CA GLN A 34 -17.15 -11.49 21.78
C GLN A 34 -16.97 -13.01 21.69
N HIS A 35 -16.99 -13.57 20.47
CA HIS A 35 -16.54 -14.94 20.25
C HIS A 35 -15.01 -14.96 20.15
N GLN A 36 -14.32 -15.14 21.27
CA GLN A 36 -12.89 -15.46 21.29
C GLN A 36 -12.66 -16.78 22.02
N CYS A 37 -12.21 -17.78 21.26
CA CYS A 37 -11.67 -19.03 21.79
C CYS A 37 -10.17 -18.84 21.99
N THR A 38 -9.71 -18.63 23.22
CA THR A 38 -8.26 -18.58 23.51
C THR A 38 -7.76 -19.95 23.92
N ASN A 39 -6.74 -20.47 23.23
CA ASN A 39 -5.94 -21.58 23.71
C ASN A 39 -4.77 -21.00 24.54
N PRO A 40 -4.76 -21.16 25.87
CA PRO A 40 -3.72 -20.59 26.74
C PRO A 40 -2.31 -21.15 26.47
N ASN A 41 -2.16 -22.16 25.60
CA ASN A 41 -0.88 -22.73 25.20
C ASN A 41 -0.42 -22.37 23.77
N SER A 42 -1.16 -21.56 22.99
CA SER A 42 -0.64 -21.11 21.70
C SER A 42 0.42 -20.03 21.91
N ARG A 43 1.70 -20.41 21.87
CA ARG A 43 2.79 -19.43 21.75
C ARG A 43 2.53 -18.58 20.51
N PHE A 44 2.69 -17.26 20.64
CA PHE A 44 2.68 -16.35 19.50
C PHE A 44 3.68 -16.86 18.44
N THR A 45 3.20 -17.03 17.21
CA THR A 45 4.01 -17.36 16.05
C THR A 45 4.09 -16.14 15.18
N CYS A 46 5.31 -15.72 14.84
CA CYS A 46 5.51 -14.62 13.92
C CYS A 46 4.98 -14.99 12.53
N GLY A 47 4.07 -14.18 11.98
CA GLY A 47 3.48 -14.41 10.67
C GLY A 47 4.31 -13.83 9.54
N LEU A 48 5.11 -12.79 9.79
CA LEU A 48 5.96 -12.15 8.79
C LEU A 48 7.34 -11.78 9.32
N TYR A 49 8.37 -12.05 8.52
CA TYR A 49 9.75 -11.73 8.82
C TYR A 49 10.35 -10.73 7.82
N LEU A 50 11.06 -9.73 8.32
CA LEU A 50 11.95 -8.88 7.54
C LEU A 50 13.35 -9.50 7.54
N ALA A 51 13.89 -9.83 6.37
CA ALA A 51 15.25 -10.35 6.27
C ALA A 51 15.87 -9.99 4.92
N GLN A 52 17.12 -10.38 4.67
CA GLN A 52 17.73 -10.18 3.37
C GLN A 52 16.94 -10.91 2.26
N SER A 53 16.57 -10.16 1.23
CA SER A 53 15.81 -10.69 0.09
C SER A 53 16.58 -11.78 -0.67
N THR A 54 15.84 -12.65 -1.36
CA THR A 54 16.39 -13.63 -2.31
C THR A 54 16.66 -13.03 -3.68
N ILE A 55 16.16 -11.82 -3.96
CA ILE A 55 16.58 -11.05 -5.14
C ILE A 55 17.97 -10.46 -4.86
N PRO A 56 18.99 -10.76 -5.69
CA PRO A 56 20.34 -10.26 -5.49
C PRO A 56 20.39 -8.73 -5.40
N HIS A 57 21.07 -8.20 -4.39
CA HIS A 57 21.31 -6.75 -4.21
C HIS A 57 20.06 -5.87 -4.04
N SER A 58 18.88 -6.46 -3.81
CA SER A 58 17.63 -5.71 -3.55
C SER A 58 17.49 -5.20 -2.11
N GLY A 59 18.35 -5.66 -1.19
CA GLY A 59 18.31 -5.29 0.22
C GLY A 59 17.42 -6.22 1.03
N LEU A 60 16.41 -5.65 1.70
CA LEU A 60 15.46 -6.40 2.53
C LEU A 60 14.32 -6.98 1.67
N GLY A 61 13.76 -8.09 2.14
CA GLY A 61 12.54 -8.70 1.63
C GLY A 61 11.68 -9.17 2.80
N VAL A 62 10.39 -9.44 2.52
CA VAL A 62 9.43 -9.90 3.53
C VAL A 62 9.13 -11.37 3.28
N PHE A 63 9.17 -12.19 4.33
CA PHE A 63 8.99 -13.63 4.25
C PHE A 63 7.84 -14.08 5.14
N THR A 64 7.10 -15.09 4.70
CA THR A 64 6.02 -15.70 5.50
C THR A 64 6.59 -16.57 6.63
N GLY A 65 6.09 -16.39 7.84
CA GLY A 65 6.34 -17.27 8.98
C GLY A 65 5.28 -18.37 9.15
N ILE A 66 4.13 -18.20 8.49
CA ILE A 66 2.99 -19.13 8.48
C ILE A 66 2.51 -19.35 7.05
N PRO A 67 1.82 -20.47 6.74
CA PRO A 67 1.27 -20.67 5.41
C PRO A 67 0.03 -19.80 5.17
N HIS A 68 -0.15 -19.35 3.92
CA HIS A 68 -1.30 -18.58 3.47
C HIS A 68 -2.05 -19.28 2.34
N SER A 69 -3.37 -19.26 2.39
CA SER A 69 -4.23 -19.73 1.29
C SER A 69 -4.51 -18.59 0.31
N PRO A 70 -4.83 -18.87 -0.97
CA PRO A 70 -5.28 -17.83 -1.90
C PRO A 70 -6.44 -17.00 -1.32
N GLY A 71 -6.36 -15.68 -1.45
CA GLY A 71 -7.32 -14.71 -0.92
C GLY A 71 -7.21 -14.43 0.58
N SER A 72 -6.35 -15.13 1.32
CA SER A 72 -6.13 -14.83 2.74
C SER A 72 -5.23 -13.60 2.93
N SER A 73 -5.47 -12.84 3.99
CA SER A 73 -4.63 -11.69 4.34
C SER A 73 -3.22 -12.15 4.75
N ILE A 74 -2.21 -11.45 4.24
CA ILE A 74 -0.79 -11.73 4.50
C ILE A 74 -0.30 -10.93 5.71
N ALA A 75 -0.69 -9.67 5.81
CA ALA A 75 -0.18 -8.71 6.78
C ALA A 75 -1.32 -8.03 7.56
N PRO A 76 -1.01 -7.38 8.71
CA PRO A 76 -1.92 -6.43 9.31
C PRO A 76 -2.38 -5.36 8.29
N PRO A 77 -3.58 -4.78 8.46
CA PRO A 77 -4.02 -3.69 7.60
C PRO A 77 -3.11 -2.47 7.72
N GLU A 78 -2.77 -1.86 6.58
CA GLU A 78 -1.83 -0.75 6.46
C GLU A 78 -2.55 0.60 6.40
N ILE A 79 -1.80 1.65 6.75
CA ILE A 79 -2.16 3.04 6.49
C ILE A 79 -1.58 3.48 5.14
N SER A 80 -2.26 4.37 4.43
CA SER A 80 -1.77 4.93 3.17
C SER A 80 -1.59 6.43 3.33
N HIS A 81 -0.49 7.00 2.87
CA HIS A 81 -0.23 8.45 2.94
C HIS A 81 -0.24 9.05 1.54
N GLN A 82 -1.09 10.05 1.31
CA GLN A 82 -1.12 10.75 0.04
C GLN A 82 -0.04 11.83 0.01
N LEU A 83 0.76 11.82 -1.05
CA LEU A 83 1.77 12.82 -1.36
C LEU A 83 1.23 13.71 -2.48
N PHE A 84 1.00 14.98 -2.17
CA PHE A 84 0.51 15.96 -3.13
C PHE A 84 1.63 16.39 -4.07
N MET A 85 1.46 16.15 -5.36
CA MET A 85 2.43 16.58 -6.37
C MET A 85 2.30 18.09 -6.58
N GLN A 86 3.43 18.78 -6.64
CA GLN A 86 3.46 20.23 -6.90
C GLN A 86 4.00 20.52 -8.28
N PHE A 87 3.16 21.14 -9.10
CA PHE A 87 3.54 21.69 -10.40
C PHE A 87 3.80 23.19 -10.24
N ASN A 88 5.05 23.56 -9.93
CA ASN A 88 5.45 24.96 -9.90
C ASN A 88 5.66 25.49 -11.33
N GLY A 89 4.58 25.62 -12.12
CA GLY A 89 4.39 26.46 -13.32
C GLY A 89 5.36 26.36 -14.52
N GLU A 90 6.65 26.11 -14.30
CA GLU A 90 7.72 26.06 -15.29
C GLU A 90 8.81 25.02 -14.95
N GLN A 91 8.66 24.24 -13.87
CA GLN A 91 9.60 23.16 -13.53
C GLN A 91 8.88 21.82 -13.46
N THR A 92 9.48 20.84 -14.16
CA THR A 92 9.21 19.40 -14.01
C THR A 92 9.10 19.02 -12.54
N PRO A 93 8.31 17.98 -12.19
CA PRO A 93 8.25 17.48 -10.82
C PRO A 93 9.68 17.30 -10.32
N PHE A 94 10.02 18.02 -9.25
CA PHE A 94 11.24 17.90 -8.46
C PHE A 94 12.54 17.74 -9.29
N SER A 95 13.31 18.83 -9.43
CA SER A 95 14.57 18.89 -10.21
C SER A 95 15.68 17.89 -9.80
N ASN A 96 15.44 17.02 -8.82
CA ASN A 96 16.31 15.92 -8.44
C ASN A 96 15.42 14.68 -8.14
N PRO A 97 15.62 13.51 -8.78
CA PRO A 97 14.85 12.31 -8.47
C PRO A 97 15.03 11.94 -7.01
N MET A 98 14.00 12.20 -6.22
CA MET A 98 13.95 11.90 -4.80
C MET A 98 13.68 10.41 -4.59
N ILE A 99 14.36 9.81 -3.62
CA ILE A 99 14.17 8.40 -3.26
C ILE A 99 12.72 8.10 -2.85
N ILE A 100 11.95 9.08 -2.34
CA ILE A 100 10.55 8.87 -1.95
C ILE A 100 9.67 8.35 -3.11
N HIS A 101 9.92 8.82 -4.34
CA HIS A 101 9.14 8.42 -5.53
C HIS A 101 9.49 7.01 -6.04
N ASP A 102 10.50 6.37 -5.46
CA ASP A 102 10.78 4.95 -5.71
C ASP A 102 9.88 4.04 -4.87
N TYR A 103 9.23 4.60 -3.85
CA TYR A 103 8.35 3.91 -2.91
C TYR A 103 6.87 4.26 -3.06
N THR A 104 6.52 5.10 -4.04
CA THR A 104 5.14 5.51 -4.27
C THR A 104 4.38 4.57 -5.19
N TRP A 105 3.07 4.53 -4.97
CA TRP A 105 2.08 3.84 -5.76
C TRP A 105 1.16 4.86 -6.43
N ALA A 106 0.51 4.44 -7.50
CA ALA A 106 -0.55 5.24 -8.11
C ALA A 106 -1.72 5.41 -7.13
N SER A 107 -2.34 6.59 -7.15
CA SER A 107 -3.43 6.97 -6.22
C SER A 107 -4.60 5.99 -6.18
N HIS A 108 -4.95 5.37 -7.32
CA HIS A 108 -6.03 4.40 -7.42
C HIS A 108 -5.79 3.13 -6.58
N VAL A 109 -4.54 2.79 -6.24
CA VAL A 109 -4.21 1.63 -5.40
C VAL A 109 -4.77 1.80 -3.98
N SER A 110 -4.81 3.04 -3.48
CA SER A 110 -5.35 3.36 -2.15
C SER A 110 -6.74 3.98 -2.18
N GLY A 111 -7.32 4.20 -3.37
CA GLY A 111 -8.60 4.88 -3.53
C GLY A 111 -8.51 6.41 -3.55
N ALA A 112 -7.31 6.97 -3.57
CA ALA A 112 -7.07 8.42 -3.50
C ALA A 112 -7.16 9.13 -4.85
N THR A 113 -7.77 8.51 -5.87
CA THR A 113 -7.93 9.08 -7.22
C THR A 113 -8.65 10.43 -7.20
N TRP A 114 -9.43 10.72 -6.15
CA TRP A 114 -10.23 11.93 -6.02
C TRP A 114 -9.54 13.05 -5.22
N GLU A 115 -8.35 12.82 -4.66
CA GLU A 115 -7.61 13.82 -3.88
C GLU A 115 -6.93 14.89 -4.73
N GLY A 116 -7.01 14.76 -6.06
CA GLY A 116 -6.25 15.57 -7.02
C GLY A 116 -5.03 14.80 -7.54
N GLU A 117 -3.97 15.53 -7.86
CA GLU A 117 -2.72 14.96 -8.36
C GLU A 117 -1.85 14.46 -7.20
N VAL A 118 -2.08 13.21 -6.82
CA VAL A 118 -1.38 12.56 -5.69
C VAL A 118 -0.71 11.26 -6.08
N GLU A 119 0.38 10.97 -5.39
CA GLU A 119 0.97 9.63 -5.30
C GLU A 119 0.72 9.07 -3.88
N THR A 120 0.71 7.75 -3.73
CA THR A 120 0.46 7.13 -2.42
C THR A 120 1.70 6.41 -1.89
N LEU A 121 2.08 6.66 -0.64
CA LEU A 121 2.97 5.78 0.12
C LEU A 121 2.17 4.77 0.93
N ILE A 122 2.57 3.50 0.85
CA ILE A 122 1.92 2.40 1.57
C ILE A 122 3.01 1.65 2.36
N PRO A 123 3.25 1.98 3.64
CA PRO A 123 4.16 1.25 4.51
C PRO A 123 3.86 -0.25 4.61
N GLY A 124 4.75 -0.98 5.29
CA GLY A 124 4.64 -2.42 5.39
C GLY A 124 4.88 -3.07 4.04
N LEU A 125 3.99 -3.95 3.58
CA LEU A 125 4.21 -4.68 2.33
C LEU A 125 4.29 -3.77 1.09
N GLY A 126 3.66 -2.59 1.08
CA GLY A 126 3.74 -1.68 -0.05
C GLY A 126 5.11 -1.03 -0.26
N MET A 127 5.95 -0.99 0.76
CA MET A 127 7.30 -0.41 0.69
C MET A 127 8.42 -1.40 1.03
N ALA A 128 8.13 -2.44 1.81
CA ALA A 128 9.12 -3.42 2.26
C ALA A 128 9.15 -4.70 1.40
N ALA A 129 8.05 -5.07 0.73
CA ALA A 129 8.05 -6.21 -0.18
C ALA A 129 8.59 -5.80 -1.55
N ASN A 130 9.45 -6.63 -2.14
CA ASN A 130 10.06 -6.35 -3.43
C ASN A 130 9.11 -6.67 -4.60
N GLY A 131 9.33 -5.97 -5.70
CA GLY A 131 8.67 -6.27 -6.98
C GLY A 131 9.43 -7.31 -7.79
N PHE A 132 8.88 -8.51 -7.95
CA PHE A 132 9.38 -9.52 -8.88
C PHE A 132 8.22 -10.17 -9.64
N LEU A 133 7.77 -9.52 -10.71
CA LEU A 133 6.52 -9.84 -11.42
C LEU A 133 6.30 -11.31 -11.78
N PRO A 134 7.30 -12.07 -12.30
CA PRO A 134 7.08 -13.47 -12.66
C PRO A 134 6.75 -14.36 -11.48
N MET A 135 7.02 -13.90 -10.25
CA MET A 135 6.74 -14.63 -9.00
C MET A 135 5.86 -13.84 -8.04
N ALA A 136 5.26 -12.73 -8.49
CA ALA A 136 4.30 -11.97 -7.70
C ALA A 136 3.26 -12.92 -7.09
N ASN A 137 3.02 -12.74 -5.80
CA ASN A 137 2.18 -13.63 -4.99
C ASN A 137 1.31 -12.88 -3.99
N ALA A 138 1.36 -11.54 -4.02
CA ALA A 138 0.55 -10.66 -3.20
C ALA A 138 -0.05 -9.53 -4.04
N PHE A 139 -1.31 -9.22 -3.77
CA PHE A 139 -2.01 -8.06 -4.34
C PHE A 139 -2.71 -7.27 -3.24
N SER A 140 -2.76 -5.95 -3.41
CA SER A 140 -3.46 -5.07 -2.46
C SER A 140 -4.94 -4.99 -2.78
N ILE A 141 -5.76 -4.92 -1.74
CA ILE A 141 -7.15 -4.49 -1.81
C ILE A 141 -7.30 -3.18 -1.05
N MET A 142 -8.10 -2.27 -1.62
CA MET A 142 -8.36 -0.96 -1.04
C MET A 142 -8.93 -1.08 0.38
N GLY A 143 -8.46 -0.22 1.27
CA GLY A 143 -8.92 -0.13 2.64
C GLY A 143 -10.16 0.72 2.82
N SER A 144 -10.38 1.13 4.06
CA SER A 144 -11.35 2.15 4.44
C SER A 144 -10.80 3.55 4.17
N ILE A 145 -11.71 4.45 3.80
CA ILE A 145 -11.47 5.88 3.74
C ILE A 145 -12.49 6.48 4.69
N ASP A 146 -12.08 6.94 5.87
CA ASP A 146 -12.98 7.51 6.88
C ASP A 146 -12.22 8.39 7.90
N SER A 147 -12.90 8.96 8.90
CA SER A 147 -12.32 9.82 9.94
C SER A 147 -11.44 9.08 10.97
N ALA A 148 -11.12 7.81 10.72
CA ALA A 148 -10.34 6.89 11.55
C ALA A 148 -10.85 6.77 13.00
N GLY A 149 -12.16 6.97 13.21
CA GLY A 149 -12.78 6.94 14.53
C GLY A 149 -12.51 8.18 15.40
N VAL A 150 -11.97 9.27 14.83
CA VAL A 150 -12.08 10.59 15.45
C VAL A 150 -13.47 11.11 15.15
N ASN A 151 -14.37 10.76 16.06
CA ASN A 151 -15.73 11.25 16.09
C ASN A 151 -15.73 12.77 15.94
N THR A 152 -16.42 13.22 14.90
CA THR A 152 -17.25 14.42 15.00
C THR A 152 -18.21 14.23 16.19
N ASP A 153 -18.69 15.30 16.83
CA ASP A 153 -19.62 15.24 17.98
C ASP A 153 -20.79 14.22 17.86
N LYS A 154 -21.63 14.06 18.89
CA LYS A 154 -22.71 13.03 18.90
C LYS A 154 -23.65 13.06 17.68
N ASP A 155 -23.67 14.16 16.94
CA ASP A 155 -24.49 14.37 15.76
C ASP A 155 -23.71 14.22 14.43
N GLY A 156 -22.39 14.02 14.50
CA GLY A 156 -21.54 13.76 13.33
C GLY A 156 -21.09 15.03 12.60
N ILE A 157 -21.17 16.20 13.24
CA ILE A 157 -21.15 17.51 12.57
C ILE A 157 -19.85 18.28 12.84
N GLN A 158 -19.28 18.16 14.03
CA GLN A 158 -18.20 19.05 14.48
C GLN A 158 -16.83 18.36 14.54
N MET A 159 -15.83 18.88 13.82
CA MET A 159 -14.47 18.32 13.81
C MET A 159 -13.73 18.45 15.13
N GLY A 160 -13.05 17.37 15.54
CA GLY A 160 -12.08 17.41 16.62
C GLY A 160 -10.69 17.86 16.15
N PRO A 161 -9.79 18.24 17.08
CA PRO A 161 -8.44 18.71 16.74
C PRO A 161 -7.57 17.67 16.01
N GLY A 162 -7.91 16.39 16.06
CA GLY A 162 -7.24 15.33 15.30
C GLY A 162 -7.65 15.24 13.83
N SER A 163 -8.71 15.92 13.40
CA SER A 163 -9.17 15.85 12.01
C SER A 163 -8.07 16.32 11.04
N GLY A 164 -7.68 15.45 10.10
CA GLY A 164 -6.59 15.70 9.15
C GLY A 164 -5.18 15.66 9.74
N ALA A 165 -5.00 15.30 11.01
CA ALA A 165 -3.70 15.08 11.64
C ALA A 165 -3.14 13.66 11.38
N PHE A 166 -3.97 12.74 10.89
CA PHE A 166 -3.61 11.41 10.45
C PHE A 166 -4.33 11.09 9.14
N SER A 167 -3.90 10.02 8.45
CA SER A 167 -4.48 9.68 7.15
C SER A 167 -5.90 9.12 7.30
N PRO A 168 -6.86 9.61 6.49
CA PRO A 168 -8.17 8.97 6.40
C PRO A 168 -8.12 7.64 5.63
N TYR A 169 -7.02 7.38 4.89
CA TYR A 169 -6.80 6.17 4.12
C TYR A 169 -6.11 5.11 4.97
N HIS A 170 -6.85 4.12 5.44
CA HIS A 170 -6.32 3.06 6.30
C HIS A 170 -7.04 1.73 6.05
N GLY A 171 -6.54 0.64 6.65
CA GLY A 171 -7.18 -0.66 6.48
C GLY A 171 -6.87 -1.34 5.13
N LEU A 172 -5.90 -0.82 4.36
CA LEU A 172 -5.45 -1.44 3.12
C LEU A 172 -4.85 -2.81 3.44
N GLN A 173 -5.26 -3.85 2.71
CA GLN A 173 -4.80 -5.21 2.99
C GLN A 173 -4.07 -5.78 1.78
N TYR A 174 -3.08 -6.64 2.04
CA TYR A 174 -2.47 -7.48 1.02
C TYR A 174 -2.98 -8.89 1.17
N LEU A 175 -3.54 -9.43 0.09
CA LEU A 175 -4.03 -10.79 0.01
C LEU A 175 -3.07 -11.65 -0.79
N ALA A 176 -2.97 -12.92 -0.40
CA ALA A 176 -2.20 -13.92 -1.15
C ALA A 176 -2.89 -14.23 -2.48
N GLU A 177 -2.20 -14.04 -3.59
CA GLU A 177 -2.71 -14.38 -4.93
C GLU A 177 -2.76 -15.90 -5.16
N ARG A 178 -1.83 -16.60 -4.52
CA ARG A 178 -1.68 -18.06 -4.56
C ARG A 178 -1.36 -18.60 -3.17
N ALA A 179 -1.38 -19.93 -3.03
CA ALA A 179 -0.94 -20.55 -1.78
C ALA A 179 0.55 -20.24 -1.55
N MET A 180 0.89 -19.85 -0.31
CA MET A 180 2.25 -19.58 0.14
C MET A 180 2.59 -20.52 1.29
N GLY A 181 3.76 -21.16 1.20
CA GLY A 181 4.33 -21.95 2.28
C GLY A 181 4.99 -21.08 3.34
N VAL A 182 5.49 -21.71 4.40
CA VAL A 182 6.37 -21.06 5.38
C VAL A 182 7.71 -20.78 4.72
N GLY A 183 8.20 -19.56 4.87
CA GLY A 183 9.50 -19.13 4.38
C GLY A 183 9.50 -18.56 2.97
N ASP A 184 8.35 -18.51 2.31
CA ASP A 184 8.22 -17.92 0.98
C ASP A 184 8.44 -16.41 1.08
N GLU A 185 9.22 -15.85 0.16
CA GLU A 185 9.30 -14.39 0.01
C GLU A 185 8.00 -13.85 -0.61
N VAL A 186 7.50 -12.75 -0.04
CA VAL A 186 6.35 -11.99 -0.54
C VAL A 186 6.84 -11.05 -1.65
N PHE A 187 6.27 -11.21 -2.84
CA PHE A 187 6.51 -10.38 -3.99
C PHE A 187 5.21 -9.68 -4.42
N VAL A 188 5.27 -8.37 -4.54
CA VAL A 188 4.15 -7.53 -4.99
C VAL A 188 4.33 -7.16 -6.47
N ASN A 189 3.23 -6.81 -7.14
CA ASN A 189 3.26 -6.44 -8.54
C ASN A 189 3.37 -4.91 -8.72
N TYR A 190 4.55 -4.42 -9.08
CA TYR A 190 4.77 -2.99 -9.39
C TYR A 190 4.29 -2.58 -10.79
N GLY A 191 3.94 -3.55 -11.65
CA GLY A 191 3.63 -3.33 -13.06
C GLY A 191 4.87 -3.24 -13.96
N ASP A 192 4.73 -3.72 -15.20
CA ASP A 192 5.80 -3.73 -16.20
C ASP A 192 6.39 -2.33 -16.46
N HIS A 193 5.54 -1.30 -16.47
CA HIS A 193 5.93 0.08 -16.75
C HIS A 193 6.95 0.61 -15.75
N TYR A 194 6.90 0.17 -14.49
CA TYR A 194 7.85 0.57 -13.46
C TYR A 194 9.29 0.21 -13.86
N PHE A 195 9.53 -1.04 -14.29
CA PHE A 195 10.85 -1.51 -14.68
C PHE A 195 11.25 -1.13 -16.11
N ARG A 196 10.28 -1.01 -17.04
CA ARG A 196 10.56 -0.57 -18.41
C ARG A 196 10.90 0.92 -18.48
N GLY A 197 10.30 1.75 -17.63
CA GLY A 197 10.55 3.19 -17.56
C GLY A 197 11.83 3.58 -16.81
N ARG A 198 12.47 2.65 -16.08
CA ARG A 198 13.59 2.96 -15.15
C ARG A 198 14.89 2.15 -15.40
N PRO A 199 15.35 1.95 -16.66
CA PRO A 199 16.55 1.14 -16.92
C PRO A 199 17.84 1.75 -16.37
N ASN A 200 17.91 3.08 -16.15
CA ASN A 200 19.07 3.74 -15.56
C ASN A 200 19.21 3.48 -14.04
N VAL A 201 18.12 3.08 -13.38
CA VAL A 201 18.09 2.82 -11.94
C VAL A 201 18.30 1.33 -11.66
N TYR A 202 17.52 0.47 -12.33
CA TYR A 202 17.53 -0.98 -12.05
C TYR A 202 18.26 -1.81 -13.11
N GLY A 203 18.74 -1.19 -14.19
CA GLY A 203 19.22 -1.92 -15.36
C GLY A 203 18.08 -2.56 -16.16
N LEU A 204 18.44 -3.48 -17.05
CA LEU A 204 17.51 -4.21 -17.89
C LEU A 204 17.00 -5.47 -17.16
N VAL A 205 16.13 -5.26 -16.16
CA VAL A 205 15.50 -6.33 -15.37
C VAL A 205 14.57 -7.17 -16.28
N PRO A 206 14.72 -8.49 -16.37
CA PRO A 206 13.77 -9.31 -17.14
C PRO A 206 12.36 -9.28 -16.51
N LEU A 207 11.32 -9.26 -17.34
CA LEU A 207 9.93 -9.31 -16.90
C LEU A 207 9.28 -10.62 -17.37
N THR A 208 7.98 -10.77 -17.10
CA THR A 208 7.26 -12.03 -17.35
C THR A 208 7.43 -12.54 -18.79
N PRO A 209 7.29 -11.73 -19.86
CA PRO A 209 7.48 -12.22 -21.24
C PRO A 209 8.91 -12.67 -21.53
N GLU A 210 9.91 -11.98 -20.98
CA GLU A 210 11.31 -12.32 -21.21
C GLU A 210 11.74 -13.58 -20.46
N PHE A 211 11.21 -13.81 -19.25
CA PHE A 211 11.38 -15.08 -18.54
C PHE A 211 10.70 -16.25 -19.26
N GLN A 212 9.48 -16.06 -19.79
CA GLN A 212 8.82 -17.08 -20.61
C GLN A 212 9.66 -17.45 -21.85
N THR A 213 10.21 -16.44 -22.53
CA THR A 213 11.11 -16.64 -23.67
C THR A 213 12.39 -17.37 -23.25
N ALA A 214 12.97 -17.01 -22.11
CA ALA A 214 14.16 -17.66 -21.56
C ALA A 214 13.91 -19.13 -21.22
N ASP A 215 12.77 -19.46 -20.62
CA ASP A 215 12.36 -20.83 -20.31
C ASP A 215 12.18 -21.68 -21.56
N GLU A 216 11.59 -21.13 -22.62
CA GLU A 216 11.46 -21.82 -23.91
C GLU A 216 12.82 -22.13 -24.55
N LEU A 217 13.74 -21.15 -24.53
CA LEU A 217 15.10 -21.32 -25.04
C LEU A 217 15.86 -22.38 -24.22
N LEU A 218 15.79 -22.28 -22.89
CA LEU A 218 16.47 -23.18 -21.98
C LEU A 218 15.94 -24.61 -22.12
N THR A 219 14.63 -24.80 -22.26
CA THR A 219 14.01 -26.12 -22.43
C THR A 219 14.49 -26.79 -23.72
N LYS A 220 14.54 -26.05 -24.85
CA LYS A 220 15.04 -26.56 -26.13
C LYS A 220 16.52 -26.95 -26.03
N LEU A 221 17.33 -26.09 -25.42
CA LEU A 221 18.76 -26.33 -25.23
C LEU A 221 19.01 -27.52 -24.29
N TRP A 222 18.33 -27.56 -23.15
CA TRP A 222 18.43 -28.63 -22.16
C TRP A 222 18.03 -29.99 -22.73
N SER A 223 16.97 -30.04 -23.53
CA SER A 223 16.58 -31.26 -24.25
C SER A 223 17.70 -31.71 -25.20
N ALA A 224 18.30 -30.79 -25.96
CA ALA A 224 19.40 -31.12 -26.88
C ALA A 224 20.65 -31.61 -26.13
N LEU A 225 21.01 -30.97 -25.00
CA LEU A 225 22.13 -31.36 -24.15
C LEU A 225 21.92 -32.77 -23.55
N ASN A 226 20.75 -33.04 -22.98
CA ASN A 226 20.43 -34.33 -22.36
C ASN A 226 20.34 -35.49 -23.35
N SER A 227 19.95 -35.20 -24.59
CA SER A 227 19.92 -36.19 -25.67
C SER A 227 21.30 -36.48 -26.28
N SER A 228 22.35 -35.71 -25.95
CA SER A 228 23.71 -35.92 -26.47
C SER A 228 24.58 -36.71 -25.49
N PRO A 229 24.95 -37.97 -25.80
CA PRO A 229 25.82 -38.78 -24.93
C PRO A 229 27.19 -38.14 -24.69
N ILE A 230 27.70 -37.39 -25.67
CA ILE A 230 29.00 -36.72 -25.65
C ILE A 230 29.00 -35.56 -24.66
N LEU A 231 27.93 -34.75 -24.67
CA LEU A 231 27.80 -33.63 -23.73
C LEU A 231 27.52 -34.12 -22.32
N LYS A 232 26.74 -35.20 -22.20
CA LYS A 232 26.48 -35.85 -20.92
C LYS A 232 27.76 -36.41 -20.31
N SER A 233 28.65 -37.04 -21.09
CA SER A 233 29.98 -37.46 -20.61
C SER A 233 30.89 -36.27 -20.31
N LEU A 234 30.85 -35.19 -21.11
CA LEU A 234 31.63 -33.97 -20.84
C LEU A 234 31.26 -33.30 -19.51
N MET A 235 29.96 -33.27 -19.16
CA MET A 235 29.50 -32.72 -17.88
C MET A 235 29.76 -33.66 -16.69
N LEU A 236 29.81 -34.98 -16.91
CA LEU A 236 29.99 -35.98 -15.85
C LEU A 236 31.45 -36.37 -15.59
N ASP A 237 32.33 -36.37 -16.60
CA ASP A 237 33.65 -37.02 -16.54
C ASP A 237 34.86 -36.06 -16.44
N HIS A 238 34.72 -34.76 -16.73
CA HIS A 238 35.89 -33.86 -16.92
C HIS A 238 36.12 -32.78 -15.84
N GLY A 239 35.46 -32.88 -14.68
CA GLY A 239 35.76 -32.03 -13.52
C GLY A 239 35.58 -30.51 -13.77
N GLU A 240 36.41 -29.69 -13.13
CA GLU A 240 36.29 -28.23 -13.08
C GLU A 240 36.68 -27.55 -14.41
N GLU A 241 37.62 -28.10 -15.18
CA GLU A 241 38.10 -27.52 -16.44
C GLU A 241 37.03 -27.55 -17.56
N ALA A 242 36.24 -28.63 -17.66
CA ALA A 242 35.15 -28.70 -18.63
C ALA A 242 34.01 -27.72 -18.32
N HIS A 243 33.77 -27.43 -17.04
CA HIS A 243 32.79 -26.40 -16.64
C HIS A 243 33.22 -25.01 -17.11
N ILE A 244 34.51 -24.68 -17.03
CA ILE A 244 35.04 -23.38 -17.48
C ILE A 244 34.82 -23.19 -18.99
N GLU A 245 35.13 -24.20 -19.81
CA GLU A 245 34.94 -24.09 -21.27
C GLU A 245 33.45 -24.07 -21.67
N LEU A 246 32.62 -24.85 -20.99
CA LEU A 246 31.17 -24.81 -21.18
C LEU A 246 30.59 -23.45 -20.77
N ASP A 247 31.05 -22.85 -19.68
CA ASP A 247 30.65 -21.50 -19.27
C ASP A 247 31.07 -20.45 -20.29
N ARG A 248 32.22 -20.59 -20.95
CA ARG A 248 32.62 -19.68 -22.04
C ARG A 248 31.67 -19.77 -23.23
N ILE A 249 31.35 -20.98 -23.68
CA ILE A 249 30.41 -21.21 -24.78
C ILE A 249 29.02 -20.69 -24.40
N TRP A 250 28.58 -20.95 -23.17
CA TRP A 250 27.32 -20.49 -22.66
C TRP A 250 27.23 -18.96 -22.59
N ASN A 251 28.30 -18.30 -22.15
CA ASN A 251 28.38 -16.85 -22.15
C ASN A 251 28.33 -16.27 -23.56
N VAL A 252 28.97 -16.91 -24.55
CA VAL A 252 28.84 -16.52 -25.96
C VAL A 252 27.40 -16.66 -26.44
N PHE A 253 26.73 -17.78 -26.15
CA PHE A 253 25.32 -17.96 -26.49
C PHE A 253 24.44 -16.86 -25.86
N ARG A 254 24.59 -16.66 -24.55
CA ARG A 254 23.80 -15.69 -23.78
C ARG A 254 24.03 -14.25 -24.22
N ASN A 255 25.26 -13.85 -24.52
CA ASN A 255 25.59 -12.46 -24.81
C ASN A 255 25.57 -12.12 -26.30
N ASP A 256 25.89 -13.07 -27.19
CA ASP A 256 26.09 -12.79 -28.63
C ASP A 256 24.95 -13.33 -29.51
N PHE A 257 24.20 -14.35 -29.06
CA PHE A 257 23.12 -14.95 -29.86
C PHE A 257 21.71 -14.58 -29.39
N VAL A 258 21.54 -14.27 -28.11
CA VAL A 258 20.25 -13.78 -27.58
C VAL A 258 20.20 -12.27 -27.76
N THR A 259 19.41 -11.81 -28.74
CA THR A 259 19.36 -10.40 -29.15
C THR A 259 18.64 -9.49 -28.16
N ASP A 260 17.67 -10.03 -27.41
CA ASP A 260 17.02 -9.29 -26.33
C ASP A 260 17.84 -9.40 -25.04
N GLN A 261 18.39 -8.27 -24.59
CA GLN A 261 19.22 -8.23 -23.39
C GLN A 261 18.46 -8.59 -22.11
N ARG A 262 17.15 -8.34 -22.02
CA ARG A 262 16.34 -8.77 -20.87
C ARG A 262 16.18 -10.29 -20.87
N VAL A 263 15.98 -10.92 -22.02
CA VAL A 263 15.98 -12.40 -22.14
C VAL A 263 17.35 -12.96 -21.78
N SER A 264 18.43 -12.34 -22.26
CA SER A 264 19.81 -12.71 -21.89
C SER A 264 20.05 -12.64 -20.37
N ASN A 265 19.49 -11.63 -19.70
CA ASN A 265 19.59 -11.45 -18.25
C ASN A 265 18.72 -12.44 -17.45
N ALA A 266 17.65 -12.99 -18.04
CA ALA A 266 16.82 -14.04 -17.42
C ALA A 266 17.49 -15.42 -17.44
N LEU A 267 18.37 -15.66 -18.41
CA LEU A 267 19.08 -16.93 -18.53
C LEU A 267 20.10 -17.13 -17.40
N PRO A 268 20.36 -18.38 -16.98
CA PRO A 268 21.36 -18.69 -15.97
C PRO A 268 22.74 -18.07 -16.26
N SER A 269 23.43 -17.59 -15.23
CA SER A 269 24.78 -17.00 -15.40
C SER A 269 25.87 -18.05 -15.60
N SER A 270 25.63 -19.31 -15.22
CA SER A 270 26.55 -20.44 -15.37
C SER A 270 25.79 -21.67 -15.86
N VAL A 271 26.49 -22.54 -16.58
CA VAL A 271 26.01 -23.86 -17.02
C VAL A 271 25.63 -24.75 -15.82
N ALA A 272 26.26 -24.55 -14.66
CA ALA A 272 25.94 -25.28 -13.44
C ALA A 272 24.49 -25.06 -12.96
N ASP A 273 23.90 -23.90 -13.31
CA ASP A 273 22.55 -23.52 -12.90
C ASP A 273 21.47 -23.97 -13.90
N ILE A 274 21.87 -24.37 -15.12
CA ILE A 274 20.94 -24.82 -16.17
C ILE A 274 20.01 -25.94 -15.70
N PRO A 275 20.48 -27.02 -15.02
CA PRO A 275 19.58 -28.09 -14.60
C PRO A 275 18.48 -27.61 -13.66
N ARG A 276 18.82 -26.72 -12.71
CA ARG A 276 17.86 -26.13 -11.76
C ARG A 276 16.86 -25.24 -12.49
N ALA A 277 17.34 -24.34 -13.34
CA ALA A 277 16.51 -23.45 -14.13
C ALA A 277 15.58 -24.21 -15.09
N ALA A 278 16.05 -25.28 -15.73
CA ALA A 278 15.23 -26.09 -16.62
C ALA A 278 14.16 -26.90 -15.86
N MET A 279 14.40 -27.24 -14.60
CA MET A 279 13.46 -28.00 -13.77
C MET A 279 12.42 -27.12 -13.08
N HIS A 280 12.80 -25.93 -12.63
CA HIS A 280 11.98 -25.05 -11.80
C HIS A 280 11.57 -23.73 -12.47
N GLY A 281 12.09 -23.45 -13.66
CA GLY A 281 11.94 -22.18 -14.36
C GLY A 281 13.08 -21.21 -14.06
N THR A 282 13.38 -20.36 -15.03
CA THR A 282 14.38 -19.30 -14.95
C THR A 282 14.06 -18.24 -13.89
N PRO A 283 12.79 -17.86 -13.59
CA PRO A 283 12.51 -16.95 -12.46
C PRO A 283 12.97 -17.52 -11.12
N PHE A 284 12.71 -18.80 -10.86
CA PHE A 284 13.11 -19.44 -9.61
C PHE A 284 14.63 -19.56 -9.49
N ASN A 285 15.33 -19.77 -10.60
CA ASN A 285 16.79 -19.79 -10.62
C ASN A 285 17.42 -18.40 -10.49
N PHE A 286 16.72 -17.36 -10.94
CA PHE A 286 17.16 -15.97 -10.83
C PHE A 286 17.27 -15.53 -9.36
N LEU A 287 16.35 -16.01 -8.51
CA LEU A 287 16.44 -15.81 -7.06
C LEU A 287 17.68 -16.53 -6.51
N ARG A 288 18.58 -15.76 -5.88
CA ARG A 288 19.76 -16.31 -5.21
C ARG A 288 19.42 -16.65 -3.76
N GLY A 289 19.88 -17.82 -3.32
CA GLY A 289 19.58 -18.36 -2.00
C GLY A 289 18.43 -19.36 -2.02
N ASN A 290 18.08 -19.84 -0.83
CA ASN A 290 16.95 -20.74 -0.63
C ASN A 290 15.67 -19.91 -0.54
N ASN A 291 14.80 -19.99 -1.56
CA ASN A 291 13.40 -19.60 -1.48
C ASN A 291 12.57 -20.90 -1.60
N PRO A 292 11.80 -21.31 -0.58
CA PRO A 292 11.63 -20.66 0.73
C PRO A 292 12.87 -20.70 1.63
N ARG A 293 12.96 -19.74 2.55
CA ARG A 293 13.93 -19.74 3.68
C ARG A 293 13.37 -20.57 4.84
N SER A 294 14.20 -21.34 5.55
CA SER A 294 13.70 -22.07 6.72
C SER A 294 13.32 -21.11 7.85
N LEU A 295 12.33 -21.50 8.67
CA LEU A 295 11.90 -20.71 9.83
C LEU A 295 13.07 -20.46 10.81
N GLU A 296 13.88 -21.47 11.09
CA GLU A 296 15.09 -21.34 11.92
C GLU A 296 16.06 -20.28 11.39
N TRP A 297 16.22 -20.20 10.07
CA TRP A 297 17.06 -19.18 9.45
C TRP A 297 16.45 -17.79 9.64
N LEU A 298 15.14 -17.64 9.43
CA LEU A 298 14.42 -16.38 9.59
C LEU A 298 14.44 -15.88 11.05
N GLU A 299 14.26 -16.77 12.02
CA GLU A 299 14.35 -16.46 13.44
C GLU A 299 15.74 -15.96 13.86
N THR A 300 16.79 -16.40 13.17
CA THR A 300 18.18 -16.05 13.47
C THR A 300 18.69 -14.84 12.67
N ASN A 301 18.20 -14.65 11.44
CA ASN A 301 18.73 -13.68 10.47
C ASN A 301 17.71 -12.60 10.05
N GLY A 302 16.54 -12.58 10.70
CA GLY A 302 15.44 -11.67 10.40
C GLY A 302 14.83 -11.05 11.65
N TYR A 303 13.91 -10.12 11.43
CA TYR A 303 13.07 -9.53 12.46
C TYR A 303 11.61 -9.90 12.24
N CYS A 304 10.89 -10.21 13.32
CA CYS A 304 9.44 -10.33 13.24
C CYS A 304 8.79 -8.96 12.97
N MET A 305 7.86 -8.89 12.02
CA MET A 305 7.23 -7.65 11.55
C MET A 305 5.77 -7.49 11.97
N ASP A 306 5.09 -8.55 12.38
CA ASP A 306 3.65 -8.56 12.55
C ASP A 306 3.23 -8.76 14.00
N THR A 307 3.97 -8.16 14.94
CA THR A 307 3.74 -8.29 16.40
C THR A 307 2.66 -7.35 16.95
N LEU A 308 2.08 -6.50 16.10
CA LEU A 308 1.05 -5.53 16.45
C LEU A 308 -0.24 -5.78 15.65
N ASN A 309 -1.38 -5.50 16.29
CA ASN A 309 -2.70 -5.35 15.69
C ASN A 309 -3.01 -3.86 15.55
N VAL A 310 -3.83 -3.51 14.55
CA VAL A 310 -4.30 -2.14 14.37
C VAL A 310 -5.76 -2.04 14.81
N GLY A 311 -6.09 -1.02 15.59
CA GLY A 311 -7.44 -0.79 16.12
C GLY A 311 -7.74 0.69 16.32
N ARG A 312 -8.90 1.02 16.91
CA ARG A 312 -9.18 2.38 17.37
C ARG A 312 -8.32 2.68 18.60
N SER A 313 -7.63 3.81 18.62
CA SER A 313 -6.79 4.22 19.76
C SER A 313 -7.66 4.50 20.99
N ASN A 314 -7.11 4.25 22.19
CA ASN A 314 -7.72 4.70 23.44
C ASN A 314 -7.41 6.17 23.74
N ILE A 315 -6.49 6.78 22.99
CA ILE A 315 -6.09 8.17 23.13
C ILE A 315 -7.12 9.05 22.39
N PRO A 316 -7.73 10.04 23.07
CA PRO A 316 -8.66 10.96 22.43
C PRO A 316 -8.03 11.65 21.22
N HIS A 317 -8.79 11.73 20.12
CA HIS A 317 -8.37 12.40 18.88
C HIS A 317 -7.13 11.82 18.16
N ALA A 318 -6.64 10.64 18.56
CA ALA A 318 -5.51 9.97 17.92
C ALA A 318 -5.90 9.03 16.76
N GLY A 319 -7.20 8.86 16.50
CA GLY A 319 -7.70 7.97 15.45
C GLY A 319 -7.42 6.49 15.75
N ARG A 320 -6.51 5.89 15.00
CA ARG A 320 -6.12 4.48 15.14
C ARG A 320 -4.85 4.30 15.95
N GLY A 321 -4.73 3.16 16.61
CA GLY A 321 -3.62 2.79 17.47
C GLY A 321 -3.06 1.41 17.14
N ALA A 322 -1.83 1.15 17.56
CA ALA A 322 -1.15 -0.13 17.47
C ALA A 322 -1.21 -0.87 18.82
N PHE A 323 -1.63 -2.13 18.80
CA PHE A 323 -1.90 -2.94 19.99
C PHE A 323 -1.06 -4.21 19.97
N ALA A 324 -0.46 -4.57 21.10
CA ALA A 324 0.38 -5.75 21.20
C ALA A 324 -0.38 -7.05 20.87
N LYS A 325 0.08 -7.87 19.90
CA LYS A 325 -0.48 -9.21 19.63
C LYS A 325 -0.01 -10.28 20.61
N LYS A 326 0.98 -9.95 21.42
CA LYS A 326 1.55 -10.81 22.45
C LYS A 326 2.04 -9.96 23.61
N ALA A 327 2.31 -10.58 24.75
CA ALA A 327 3.04 -9.90 25.81
C ALA A 327 4.52 -9.68 25.41
N PHE A 328 5.09 -8.57 25.86
CA PHE A 328 6.51 -8.25 25.73
C PHE A 328 7.16 -8.11 27.10
N VAL A 329 8.43 -8.49 27.19
CA VAL A 329 9.28 -8.14 28.34
C VAL A 329 10.04 -6.83 28.08
N GLU A 330 10.51 -6.18 29.14
CA GLU A 330 11.34 -4.98 29.01
C GLU A 330 12.60 -5.26 28.16
N GLY A 331 12.90 -4.35 27.24
CA GLY A 331 14.01 -4.45 26.30
C GLY A 331 13.76 -5.33 25.08
N GLU A 332 12.62 -6.02 25.02
CA GLU A 332 12.25 -6.84 23.86
C GLU A 332 11.92 -5.97 22.64
N THR A 333 12.39 -6.38 21.47
CA THR A 333 12.03 -5.75 20.20
C THR A 333 10.58 -6.01 19.86
N ILE A 334 9.83 -4.93 19.68
CA ILE A 334 8.44 -4.94 19.24
C ILE A 334 8.41 -4.99 17.72
N LEU A 335 9.05 -4.03 17.04
CA LEU A 335 8.92 -3.85 15.59
C LEU A 335 10.23 -3.31 14.98
N PRO A 336 10.74 -3.89 13.87
CA PRO A 336 11.81 -3.27 13.09
C PRO A 336 11.28 -2.08 12.30
N LEU A 337 12.05 -1.00 12.20
CA LEU A 337 11.69 0.23 11.48
C LEU A 337 12.77 0.55 10.43
N PRO A 338 12.72 -0.07 9.24
CA PRO A 338 13.57 0.40 8.16
C PRO A 338 13.15 1.82 7.77
N MET A 339 14.14 2.68 7.53
CA MET A 339 13.94 4.13 7.41
C MET A 339 14.21 4.61 5.99
N LEU A 340 13.25 5.37 5.47
CA LEU A 340 13.41 6.17 4.26
C LEU A 340 13.88 7.57 4.66
N HIS A 341 15.02 8.01 4.12
CA HIS A 341 15.52 9.37 4.34
C HIS A 341 14.88 10.36 3.38
N ILE A 342 14.44 11.50 3.92
CA ILE A 342 13.70 12.55 3.19
C ILE A 342 14.30 13.91 3.55
N ASP A 343 14.44 14.82 2.59
CA ASP A 343 14.75 16.22 2.92
C ASP A 343 13.48 16.88 3.43
N ARG A 344 13.57 17.54 4.59
CA ARG A 344 12.47 18.25 5.23
C ARG A 344 11.79 19.25 4.30
N SER A 345 12.54 19.92 3.41
CA SER A 345 11.95 20.87 2.46
C SER A 345 11.09 20.19 1.39
N ASP A 346 11.31 18.91 1.13
CA ASP A 346 10.53 18.19 0.12
C ASP A 346 9.10 17.90 0.59
N LEU A 347 8.84 18.06 1.89
CA LEU A 347 7.50 17.97 2.47
C LEU A 347 6.77 19.33 2.51
N ASP A 348 7.36 20.41 2.01
CA ASP A 348 6.69 21.71 1.91
C ASP A 348 5.63 21.70 0.80
N ILE A 349 4.45 22.27 1.08
CA ILE A 349 3.39 22.48 0.10
C ILE A 349 3.31 23.97 -0.22
N TRP A 350 3.60 24.34 -1.47
CA TRP A 350 3.56 25.71 -1.96
C TRP A 350 2.29 25.99 -2.76
N ARG A 351 1.69 27.17 -2.58
CA ARG A 351 0.61 27.70 -3.43
C ARG A 351 0.89 29.16 -3.75
N ASN A 352 0.82 29.52 -5.03
CA ASN A 352 1.09 30.89 -5.50
C ASN A 352 2.45 31.47 -5.04
N GLY A 353 3.47 30.62 -4.90
CA GLY A 353 4.81 31.01 -4.44
C GLY A 353 4.94 31.21 -2.92
N GLU A 354 3.89 30.96 -2.14
CA GLU A 354 3.91 31.01 -0.68
C GLU A 354 3.81 29.60 -0.08
N LEU A 355 4.49 29.38 1.05
CA LEU A 355 4.37 28.14 1.79
C LEU A 355 2.95 28.06 2.36
N TYR A 356 2.17 27.12 1.84
CA TYR A 356 0.77 26.93 2.21
C TYR A 356 0.62 25.95 3.38
N SER A 357 1.30 24.80 3.33
CA SER A 357 1.23 23.76 4.37
C SER A 357 2.43 22.80 4.26
N LYS A 358 2.36 21.66 4.95
CA LYS A 358 3.29 20.53 4.81
C LYS A 358 2.53 19.22 4.53
N GLN A 359 3.20 18.29 3.84
CA GLN A 359 2.70 16.94 3.56
C GLN A 359 2.35 16.22 4.86
N LEU A 360 1.27 15.44 4.85
CA LEU A 360 0.79 14.71 6.03
C LEU A 360 1.82 13.71 6.58
N ILE A 361 2.65 13.14 5.71
CA ILE A 361 3.71 12.19 6.08
C ILE A 361 4.71 12.76 7.11
N LEU A 362 4.79 14.09 7.26
CA LEU A 362 5.59 14.71 8.32
C LEU A 362 5.20 14.17 9.70
N ASN A 363 3.90 13.98 9.97
CA ASN A 363 3.39 13.48 11.25
C ASN A 363 3.83 12.05 11.59
N TYR A 364 4.33 11.34 10.58
CA TYR A 364 4.79 9.96 10.67
C TYR A 364 6.31 9.85 10.56
N SER A 365 7.00 10.98 10.38
CA SER A 365 8.45 11.02 10.17
C SER A 365 9.16 11.39 11.45
N PHE A 366 10.26 10.69 11.73
CA PHE A 366 11.20 11.06 12.79
C PHE A 366 12.08 12.22 12.32
N GLY A 367 12.29 13.21 13.18
CA GLY A 367 13.12 14.37 12.87
C GLY A 367 13.74 15.02 14.09
N HIS A 368 14.62 15.98 13.80
CA HIS A 368 15.26 16.83 14.80
C HIS A 368 15.26 18.28 14.32
N LYS A 369 14.96 19.24 15.20
CA LYS A 369 14.83 20.68 14.85
C LYS A 369 16.08 21.30 14.22
N ASP A 370 17.25 20.80 14.61
CA ASP A 370 18.54 21.25 14.06
C ASP A 370 18.95 20.46 12.80
N SER A 371 18.05 19.74 12.12
CA SER A 371 18.35 18.86 10.99
C SER A 371 17.37 19.02 9.82
N SER A 372 17.88 19.06 8.59
CA SER A 372 17.10 18.95 7.36
C SER A 372 16.72 17.51 7.03
N LEU A 373 17.39 16.51 7.62
CA LEU A 373 17.07 15.11 7.42
C LEU A 373 15.84 14.71 8.25
N LEU A 374 14.86 14.09 7.59
CA LEU A 374 13.74 13.34 8.17
C LEU A 374 13.92 11.84 7.87
N LEU A 375 13.38 10.99 8.75
CA LEU A 375 13.36 9.54 8.60
C LEU A 375 11.94 9.02 8.70
N PHE A 376 11.41 8.50 7.59
CA PHE A 376 10.09 7.90 7.54
C PHE A 376 10.18 6.37 7.74
N PRO A 377 9.58 5.80 8.80
CA PRO A 377 9.56 4.37 9.03
C PRO A 377 8.55 3.69 8.09
N TYR A 378 8.99 2.69 7.33
CA TYR A 378 8.11 2.00 6.38
C TYR A 378 7.80 0.54 6.76
N SER A 379 7.89 0.20 8.04
CA SER A 379 7.45 -1.10 8.56
C SER A 379 5.93 -1.18 8.65
N SER A 380 5.41 -2.41 8.65
CA SER A 380 3.98 -2.66 8.88
C SER A 380 3.57 -2.14 10.25
N SER A 381 2.39 -1.54 10.35
CA SER A 381 1.82 -1.02 11.59
C SER A 381 2.58 0.13 12.29
N ALA A 382 3.77 0.54 11.81
CA ALA A 382 4.58 1.58 12.44
C ALA A 382 3.84 2.92 12.52
N GLY A 383 3.10 3.27 11.46
CA GLY A 383 2.30 4.49 11.39
C GLY A 383 1.11 4.54 12.35
N PHE A 384 0.82 3.48 13.11
CA PHE A 384 -0.27 3.48 14.10
C PHE A 384 0.22 3.57 15.55
N ILE A 385 1.54 3.61 15.79
CA ILE A 385 2.08 3.77 17.14
C ILE A 385 1.91 5.23 17.53
N ASN A 386 1.12 5.52 18.56
CA ASN A 386 0.80 6.90 18.97
C ASN A 386 1.75 7.46 20.02
N HIS A 387 1.62 8.77 20.25
CA HIS A 387 2.29 9.47 21.33
C HIS A 387 1.80 9.01 22.72
N GLY A 388 2.71 8.61 23.60
CA GLY A 388 2.41 8.24 25.00
C GLY A 388 2.96 9.22 26.04
N GLY A 389 3.61 10.31 25.62
CA GLY A 389 4.33 11.22 26.51
C GLY A 389 5.41 10.50 27.33
N LYS A 390 5.62 10.97 28.56
CA LYS A 390 6.59 10.36 29.50
C LYS A 390 6.16 8.98 30.03
N GLU A 391 4.90 8.61 29.85
CA GLU A 391 4.35 7.32 30.26
C GLU A 391 4.36 6.27 29.14
N ALA A 392 4.99 6.60 28.00
CA ALA A 392 5.15 5.71 26.87
C ALA A 392 5.80 4.38 27.28
N ASN A 393 5.20 3.28 26.82
CA ASN A 393 5.62 1.91 27.17
C ASN A 393 6.64 1.31 26.19
N ALA A 394 7.00 2.05 25.15
CA ALA A 394 8.05 1.70 24.20
C ALA A 394 8.91 2.93 23.85
N LYS A 395 10.06 2.66 23.21
CA LYS A 395 10.95 3.70 22.67
C LYS A 395 11.61 3.22 21.38
N VAL A 396 12.09 4.17 20.59
CA VAL A 396 12.93 3.88 19.42
C VAL A 396 14.41 3.81 19.79
N VAL A 397 15.13 2.86 19.19
CA VAL A 397 16.58 2.70 19.32
C VAL A 397 17.19 2.33 17.98
N TRP A 398 18.47 2.62 17.76
CA TRP A 398 19.19 2.12 16.58
C TRP A 398 19.38 0.59 16.65
N ALA A 399 19.31 -0.09 15.50
CA ALA A 399 19.58 -1.52 15.40
C ALA A 399 21.09 -1.83 15.50
N GLU A 400 21.67 -1.70 16.70
CA GLU A 400 23.10 -1.93 16.92
C GLU A 400 23.50 -3.40 16.70
N THR A 401 22.59 -4.33 16.94
CA THR A 401 22.75 -5.73 16.53
C THR A 401 21.70 -5.99 15.47
N ASP A 402 22.10 -5.91 14.20
CA ASP A 402 21.23 -6.16 13.05
C ASP A 402 21.56 -7.52 12.42
N PRO A 403 20.74 -8.55 12.64
CA PRO A 403 20.94 -9.88 12.07
C PRO A 403 20.70 -9.90 10.54
N THR A 404 20.04 -8.88 9.99
CA THR A 404 19.79 -8.78 8.55
C THR A 404 20.99 -8.23 7.77
N GLY A 405 21.90 -7.52 8.47
CA GLY A 405 23.04 -6.82 7.86
C GLY A 405 22.67 -5.59 7.03
N PHE A 406 21.45 -5.05 7.19
CA PHE A 406 20.94 -3.91 6.44
C PHE A 406 21.42 -2.55 6.99
N HIS A 407 21.52 -2.42 8.32
CA HIS A 407 21.83 -1.16 8.99
C HIS A 407 23.27 -0.71 8.76
N GLN A 408 23.44 0.36 7.97
CA GLN A 408 24.70 1.01 7.67
C GLN A 408 25.10 1.98 8.79
N LYS A 409 25.74 1.47 9.83
CA LYS A 409 26.10 2.26 11.02
C LYS A 409 26.99 3.46 10.73
N GLU A 410 27.85 3.34 9.72
CA GLU A 410 28.76 4.38 9.27
C GLU A 410 28.03 5.64 8.75
N TRP A 411 26.76 5.53 8.36
CA TRP A 411 25.95 6.68 7.93
C TRP A 411 25.72 7.68 9.06
N LYS A 412 25.80 7.25 10.32
CA LYS A 412 25.72 8.14 11.50
C LYS A 412 26.86 9.16 11.55
N SER A 413 27.95 8.93 10.81
CA SER A 413 29.08 9.85 10.70
C SER A 413 29.02 10.75 9.46
N MET A 414 28.06 10.53 8.56
CA MET A 414 27.87 11.32 7.35
C MET A 414 27.06 12.59 7.64
N SER A 415 27.21 13.63 6.82
CA SER A 415 26.35 14.82 6.88
C SER A 415 24.97 14.54 6.26
N PRO A 416 23.90 15.27 6.62
CA PRO A 416 22.57 15.13 6.04
C PRO A 416 22.58 15.10 4.51
N ARG A 417 23.29 16.06 3.88
CA ARG A 417 23.43 16.14 2.43
C ARG A 417 23.91 14.84 1.77
N LEU A 418 24.89 14.17 2.37
CA LEU A 418 25.43 12.92 1.81
C LEU A 418 24.42 11.78 1.93
N ILE A 419 23.63 11.75 3.00
CA ILE A 419 22.56 10.76 3.18
C ILE A 419 21.44 11.03 2.19
N LEU A 420 21.04 12.29 2.04
CA LEU A 420 19.98 12.72 1.09
C LEU A 420 20.36 12.46 -0.38
N ASP A 421 21.66 12.46 -0.70
CA ASP A 421 22.16 12.08 -2.03
C ASP A 421 22.16 10.55 -2.27
N MET A 422 21.94 9.72 -1.25
CA MET A 422 21.87 8.26 -1.40
C MET A 422 20.62 7.83 -2.17
N LYS A 423 20.82 6.90 -3.13
CA LYS A 423 19.76 6.34 -3.99
C LYS A 423 19.16 5.02 -3.48
N HIS A 424 19.48 4.63 -2.25
CA HIS A 424 18.95 3.42 -1.59
C HIS A 424 18.82 3.67 -0.09
N THR A 425 17.95 2.95 0.60
CA THR A 425 17.82 3.01 2.06
C THR A 425 18.89 2.15 2.75
N GLY A 426 19.23 2.49 4.00
CA GLY A 426 20.25 1.76 4.77
C GLY A 426 20.19 1.98 6.28
N LEU A 427 19.15 2.66 6.77
CA LEU A 427 19.00 2.98 8.19
C LEU A 427 17.88 2.11 8.78
N LEU A 428 18.11 1.57 9.98
CA LEU A 428 17.18 0.69 10.69
C LEU A 428 17.14 1.10 12.16
N MET A 429 15.95 1.46 12.65
CA MET A 429 15.67 1.53 14.07
C MET A 429 14.81 0.35 14.50
N LEU A 430 14.64 0.19 15.80
CA LEU A 430 13.77 -0.78 16.43
C LEU A 430 12.86 -0.03 17.41
N VAL A 431 11.60 -0.42 17.49
CA VAL A 431 10.75 -0.12 18.64
C VAL A 431 11.02 -1.20 19.69
N VAL A 432 11.39 -0.80 20.90
CA VAL A 432 11.68 -1.72 22.02
C VAL A 432 10.81 -1.36 23.23
N ALA A 433 10.35 -2.37 23.96
CA ALA A 433 9.56 -2.17 25.16
C ALA A 433 10.41 -1.54 26.28
N THR A 434 9.89 -0.53 26.97
CA THR A 434 10.55 0.13 28.11
C THR A 434 10.15 -0.48 29.45
N ARG A 435 9.13 -1.34 29.44
CA ARG A 435 8.62 -2.13 30.55
C ARG A 435 7.89 -3.35 29.99
N PRO A 436 7.42 -4.30 30.82
CA PRO A 436 6.50 -5.32 30.34
C PRO A 436 5.22 -4.69 29.75
N ILE A 437 4.78 -5.23 28.61
CA ILE A 437 3.55 -4.83 27.88
C ILE A 437 2.65 -6.04 27.78
N GLN A 438 1.36 -5.90 28.10
CA GLN A 438 0.40 -7.00 28.01
C GLN A 438 -0.10 -7.20 26.58
N GLU A 439 -0.53 -8.42 26.25
CA GLU A 439 -1.27 -8.64 25.01
C GLU A 439 -2.56 -7.79 25.01
N GLY A 440 -2.83 -7.13 23.89
CA GLY A 440 -3.94 -6.19 23.72
C GLY A 440 -3.67 -4.78 24.27
N GLU A 441 -2.53 -4.52 24.93
CA GLU A 441 -2.17 -3.18 25.38
C GLU A 441 -1.73 -2.29 24.19
N GLU A 442 -2.15 -1.02 24.19
CA GLU A 442 -1.73 -0.06 23.17
C GLU A 442 -0.24 0.28 23.34
N VAL A 443 0.53 0.14 22.26
CA VAL A 443 1.96 0.47 22.23
C VAL A 443 2.11 1.92 21.84
N THR A 444 2.82 2.68 22.66
CA THR A 444 3.05 4.11 22.48
C THR A 444 4.52 4.46 22.67
N ILE A 445 4.97 5.54 22.01
CA ILE A 445 6.32 6.08 22.15
C ILE A 445 6.26 7.57 22.54
N ASP A 446 7.34 8.09 23.13
CA ASP A 446 7.46 9.53 23.39
C ASP A 446 7.86 10.24 22.07
N TYR A 447 7.05 11.20 21.62
CA TYR A 447 7.29 12.02 20.42
C TYR A 447 8.10 13.28 20.75
N GLY A 448 8.44 13.50 22.02
CA GLY A 448 9.21 14.63 22.50
C GLY A 448 8.37 15.83 22.92
N ASP A 449 8.95 16.66 23.79
CA ASP A 449 8.27 17.79 24.41
C ASP A 449 7.86 18.86 23.37
N GLU A 450 8.64 19.05 22.30
CA GLU A 450 8.31 20.01 21.24
C GLU A 450 7.04 19.64 20.48
N TRP A 451 6.85 18.34 20.23
CA TRP A 451 5.62 17.83 19.63
C TRP A 451 4.44 18.05 20.57
N GLN A 452 4.60 17.73 21.86
CA GLN A 452 3.57 17.89 22.89
C GLN A 452 3.13 19.37 22.99
N ASP A 453 4.09 20.30 23.09
CA ASP A 453 3.84 21.73 23.14
C ASP A 453 3.15 22.24 21.86
N ALA A 454 3.47 21.67 20.69
CA ALA A 454 2.81 21.99 19.44
C ALA A 454 1.37 21.48 19.38
N TRP A 455 1.13 20.25 19.85
CA TRP A 455 -0.19 19.64 19.89
C TRP A 455 -1.13 20.37 20.87
N GLU A 456 -0.66 20.72 22.06
CA GLU A 456 -1.45 21.46 23.04
C GLU A 456 -1.88 22.82 22.51
N ARG A 457 -0.97 23.57 21.86
CA ARG A 457 -1.31 24.84 21.19
C ARG A 457 -2.31 24.63 20.06
N HIS A 458 -2.13 23.60 19.24
CA HIS A 458 -3.06 23.26 18.17
C HIS A 458 -4.47 22.98 18.69
N VAL A 459 -4.58 22.24 19.80
CA VAL A 459 -5.87 21.93 20.44
C VAL A 459 -6.51 23.21 21.03
N GLU A 460 -5.71 24.09 21.65
CA GLU A 460 -6.18 25.38 22.18
C GLU A 460 -6.70 26.31 21.08
N ASP A 461 -6.00 26.35 19.94
CA ASP A 461 -6.33 27.20 18.78
C ASP A 461 -7.36 26.55 17.83
N TRP A 462 -7.80 25.31 18.08
CA TRP A 462 -8.67 24.57 17.17
C TRP A 462 -10.06 25.19 17.05
N ASP A 463 -10.37 25.68 15.85
CA ASP A 463 -11.68 26.24 15.52
C ASP A 463 -12.64 25.13 15.08
N SER A 464 -13.56 24.80 15.97
CA SER A 464 -14.60 23.80 15.76
C SER A 464 -15.83 24.33 15.00
N SER A 465 -15.81 25.59 14.53
CA SER A 465 -16.96 26.18 13.81
C SER A 465 -17.15 25.64 12.38
N GLY A 466 -16.15 24.93 11.84
CA GLY A 466 -16.24 24.27 10.54
C GLY A 466 -17.07 22.99 10.60
N ILE A 467 -18.26 23.01 9.99
CA ILE A 467 -19.00 21.79 9.67
C ILE A 467 -18.38 21.21 8.40
N TYR A 468 -17.75 20.04 8.52
CA TYR A 468 -17.40 19.23 7.35
C TYR A 468 -17.76 17.79 7.63
N ARG A 469 -18.36 17.19 6.61
CA ARG A 469 -18.67 15.77 6.54
C ARG A 469 -17.84 15.22 5.40
N SER A 470 -17.04 14.20 5.71
CA SER A 470 -16.26 13.52 4.68
C SER A 470 -17.17 12.85 3.67
N ALA A 471 -16.65 12.66 2.46
CA ALA A 471 -17.32 11.85 1.44
C ALA A 471 -17.70 10.46 1.97
N ALA A 472 -16.82 9.86 2.78
CA ALA A 472 -17.06 8.58 3.44
C ALA A 472 -18.29 8.57 4.35
N GLU A 473 -18.38 9.55 5.26
CA GLU A 473 -19.52 9.68 6.18
C GLU A 473 -20.83 9.90 5.42
N LEU A 474 -20.81 10.70 4.35
CA LEU A 474 -21.96 10.90 3.48
C LEU A 474 -22.35 9.61 2.74
N ASN A 475 -21.39 8.83 2.27
CA ASN A 475 -21.66 7.53 1.64
C ASN A 475 -22.34 6.53 2.58
N GLU A 476 -22.04 6.57 3.87
CA GLU A 476 -22.64 5.68 4.87
C GLU A 476 -24.03 6.13 5.34
N SER A 477 -24.21 7.44 5.52
CA SER A 477 -25.39 7.99 6.20
C SER A 477 -26.44 8.57 5.25
N GLU A 478 -26.04 9.05 4.07
CA GLU A 478 -26.93 9.76 3.16
C GLU A 478 -27.60 8.77 2.19
N LYS A 479 -28.88 8.48 2.43
CA LYS A 479 -29.65 7.55 1.58
C LYS A 479 -30.08 8.19 0.27
N GLU A 480 -30.28 9.50 0.28
CA GLU A 480 -30.86 10.28 -0.80
C GLU A 480 -29.88 11.33 -1.31
N ILE A 481 -29.58 11.32 -2.62
CA ILE A 481 -28.63 12.29 -3.18
C ILE A 481 -29.40 13.53 -3.64
N LYS A 482 -28.98 14.70 -3.15
CA LYS A 482 -29.53 16.00 -3.55
C LYS A 482 -29.23 16.29 -5.01
N THR A 483 -30.16 16.95 -5.66
CA THR A 483 -30.07 17.49 -7.02
C THR A 483 -29.33 18.82 -7.03
N VAL A 484 -28.93 19.30 -8.22
CA VAL A 484 -28.35 20.64 -8.40
C VAL A 484 -29.23 21.80 -7.95
N PHE A 485 -30.53 21.57 -7.82
CA PHE A 485 -31.50 22.59 -7.40
C PHE A 485 -31.66 22.67 -5.88
N GLU A 486 -30.96 21.81 -5.13
CA GLU A 486 -30.96 21.75 -3.67
C GLU A 486 -29.58 22.20 -3.11
N ASP A 487 -29.48 22.35 -1.79
CA ASP A 487 -28.24 22.79 -1.15
C ASP A 487 -27.06 21.86 -1.45
N SER A 488 -25.95 22.43 -1.96
CA SER A 488 -24.75 21.67 -2.32
C SER A 488 -24.14 20.94 -1.12
N TYR A 489 -23.50 19.80 -1.38
CA TYR A 489 -22.74 19.04 -0.38
C TYR A 489 -21.31 19.57 -0.19
N HIS A 490 -21.05 20.87 -0.42
CA HIS A 490 -19.69 21.40 -0.38
C HIS A 490 -19.00 21.09 0.97
N PRO A 491 -17.76 20.53 0.96
CA PRO A 491 -16.85 20.42 -0.19
C PRO A 491 -16.77 19.02 -0.84
N VAL A 492 -17.81 18.20 -0.82
CA VAL A 492 -17.84 16.94 -1.57
C VAL A 492 -18.59 17.08 -2.91
N ALA A 493 -18.25 16.21 -3.86
CA ALA A 493 -18.90 16.05 -5.16
C ALA A 493 -19.46 14.63 -5.30
N THR A 494 -20.16 14.37 -6.41
CA THR A 494 -20.66 13.03 -6.74
C THR A 494 -19.86 12.39 -7.87
N ALA A 495 -19.61 11.09 -7.74
CA ALA A 495 -19.03 10.25 -8.76
C ALA A 495 -19.97 9.08 -9.10
N CYS A 496 -20.22 8.83 -10.37
CA CYS A 496 -21.17 7.84 -10.85
C CYS A 496 -20.45 6.72 -11.61
N HIS A 497 -20.83 5.48 -11.34
CA HIS A 497 -20.31 4.31 -12.05
C HIS A 497 -20.91 4.22 -13.45
N TYR A 498 -20.13 4.59 -14.45
CA TYR A 498 -20.56 4.62 -15.85
C TYR A 498 -19.42 4.35 -16.82
N ARG A 499 -19.61 3.33 -17.66
CA ARG A 499 -18.73 3.04 -18.79
C ARG A 499 -19.34 3.58 -20.07
N TYR A 500 -18.69 4.59 -20.64
CA TYR A 500 -19.07 5.09 -21.95
C TYR A 500 -18.75 4.01 -23.00
N GLN A 501 -19.79 3.47 -23.62
CA GLN A 501 -19.63 2.68 -24.83
C GLN A 501 -19.83 3.67 -25.95
N GLY A 502 -18.73 4.21 -26.49
CA GLY A 502 -18.81 5.04 -27.67
C GLY A 502 -19.66 4.32 -28.70
N ALA A 503 -20.65 5.00 -29.27
CA ALA A 503 -21.25 4.50 -30.49
C ALA A 503 -20.08 4.29 -31.44
N MET A 504 -19.89 3.06 -31.92
CA MET A 504 -19.04 2.82 -33.08
C MET A 504 -19.76 3.59 -34.20
N GLU A 505 -19.47 4.88 -34.34
CA GLU A 505 -20.04 5.71 -35.37
C GLU A 505 -19.70 5.02 -36.68
N SER A 506 -20.73 4.52 -37.35
CA SER A 506 -20.63 4.19 -38.76
C SER A 506 -20.16 5.45 -39.46
N ASP A 507 -19.08 5.34 -40.26
CA ASP A 507 -18.50 6.39 -41.12
C ASP A 507 -19.51 6.96 -42.15
N GLU A 508 -20.68 7.42 -41.72
CA GLU A 508 -21.57 8.21 -42.55
C GLU A 508 -21.14 9.68 -42.44
N PRO A 509 -20.69 10.30 -43.55
CA PRO A 509 -20.25 11.68 -43.54
C PRO A 509 -21.41 12.58 -43.10
N ALA A 510 -21.18 13.38 -42.07
CA ALA A 510 -22.09 14.43 -41.67
C ALA A 510 -22.19 15.45 -42.81
N ASP A 511 -23.41 15.71 -43.28
CA ASP A 511 -23.70 16.85 -44.13
C ASP A 511 -23.60 18.11 -43.26
N ASP A 512 -22.56 18.90 -43.49
CA ASP A 512 -22.31 20.19 -42.85
C ASP A 512 -23.32 21.24 -43.37
N ASP A 513 -24.48 21.33 -42.72
CA ASP A 513 -25.36 22.50 -42.83
C ASP A 513 -25.06 23.43 -41.63
N GLU A 514 -24.14 24.38 -41.86
CA GLU A 514 -23.82 25.51 -40.97
C GLU A 514 -24.97 26.53 -40.96
N ASP A 515 -25.87 26.44 -39.97
CA ASP A 515 -26.73 27.56 -39.57
C ASP A 515 -26.24 28.07 -38.19
N ASP A 516 -25.44 29.14 -38.26
CA ASP A 516 -24.94 29.95 -37.15
C ASP A 516 -26.11 30.75 -36.50
N ASP A 517 -26.76 30.17 -35.50
CA ASP A 517 -27.50 30.95 -34.50
C ASP A 517 -26.71 30.94 -33.18
N ASP A 518 -25.91 31.99 -33.00
CA ASP A 518 -25.17 32.35 -31.77
C ASP A 518 -26.14 32.70 -30.61
N ASP A 519 -26.92 31.72 -30.14
CA ASP A 519 -27.54 31.83 -28.83
C ASP A 519 -26.46 31.48 -27.78
N ASP A 520 -26.02 32.51 -27.04
CA ASP A 520 -25.18 32.41 -25.84
C ASP A 520 -25.92 31.59 -24.75
N ASP A 521 -26.15 30.30 -24.99
CA ASP A 521 -26.57 29.35 -23.97
C ASP A 521 -25.38 29.17 -23.03
N ASP A 522 -25.52 29.72 -21.81
CA ASP A 522 -24.48 29.64 -20.79
C ASP A 522 -24.30 28.22 -20.23
N GLY A 523 -25.05 27.24 -20.77
CA GLY A 523 -24.99 25.84 -20.43
C GLY A 523 -25.60 25.53 -19.07
N THR A 524 -26.35 26.46 -18.47
CA THR A 524 -27.00 26.24 -17.18
C THR A 524 -28.29 25.44 -17.35
N VAL A 525 -28.30 24.22 -16.83
CA VAL A 525 -29.50 23.35 -16.81
C VAL A 525 -30.55 23.93 -15.86
N THR A 526 -31.75 24.19 -16.36
CA THR A 526 -32.90 24.64 -15.57
C THR A 526 -33.86 23.49 -15.28
N LEU A 527 -34.82 23.72 -14.36
CA LEU A 527 -35.86 22.73 -14.05
C LEU A 527 -36.76 22.40 -15.26
N ASP A 528 -36.94 23.35 -16.18
CA ASP A 528 -37.80 23.18 -17.36
C ASP A 528 -37.15 22.26 -18.42
N ASP A 529 -35.83 22.07 -18.36
CA ASP A 529 -35.06 21.24 -19.29
C ASP A 529 -35.11 19.75 -18.94
N ILE A 530 -35.43 19.41 -17.68
CA ILE A 530 -35.36 18.03 -17.16
C ILE A 530 -36.19 17.03 -17.98
N PRO A 531 -37.46 17.32 -18.40
CA PRO A 531 -38.22 16.38 -19.21
C PRO A 531 -37.58 16.06 -20.57
N TRP A 532 -36.94 17.05 -21.20
CA TRP A 532 -36.22 16.85 -22.46
C TRP A 532 -34.92 16.07 -22.23
N ILE A 533 -34.14 16.45 -21.22
CA ILE A 533 -32.93 15.72 -20.81
C ILE A 533 -33.25 14.25 -20.54
N GLU A 534 -34.32 13.95 -19.83
CA GLU A 534 -34.71 12.57 -19.54
C GLU A 534 -35.16 11.80 -20.77
N ALA A 535 -35.74 12.46 -21.78
CA ALA A 535 -36.09 11.81 -23.04
C ALA A 535 -34.84 11.36 -23.80
N GLU A 536 -33.83 12.23 -23.87
CA GLU A 536 -32.57 12.02 -24.62
C GLU A 536 -31.50 11.24 -23.82
N ALA A 537 -31.60 11.18 -22.49
CA ALA A 537 -30.61 10.56 -21.64
C ALA A 537 -30.45 9.05 -21.91
N THR A 538 -29.20 8.60 -21.93
CA THR A 538 -28.84 7.20 -22.09
C THR A 538 -29.29 6.39 -20.86
N GLN A 539 -29.92 5.24 -21.07
CA GLN A 539 -30.30 4.33 -19.98
C GLN A 539 -29.06 3.71 -19.34
N TRP A 540 -28.90 3.86 -18.02
CA TRP A 540 -27.85 3.18 -17.28
C TRP A 540 -27.99 1.66 -17.36
N GLN A 541 -26.86 0.97 -17.57
CA GLN A 541 -26.78 -0.48 -17.54
C GLN A 541 -25.94 -0.91 -16.35
N ASP A 542 -26.51 -1.78 -15.51
CA ASP A 542 -25.77 -2.42 -14.43
C ASP A 542 -24.82 -3.46 -15.03
N LEU A 543 -23.56 -3.07 -15.25
CA LEU A 543 -22.51 -3.93 -15.81
C LEU A 543 -21.92 -4.91 -14.77
N GLY A 544 -22.54 -5.03 -13.59
CA GLY A 544 -22.18 -5.98 -12.54
C GLY A 544 -22.12 -5.31 -11.17
N GLY A 545 -22.62 -6.05 -10.16
CA GLY A 545 -22.79 -5.59 -8.77
C GLY A 545 -21.48 -5.21 -8.06
N ARG A 546 -21.58 -4.82 -6.78
CA ARG A 546 -20.52 -4.22 -5.92
C ARG A 546 -19.07 -4.73 -6.08
N HIS A 547 -18.83 -5.93 -6.59
CA HIS A 547 -17.52 -6.52 -6.84
C HIS A 547 -16.86 -6.14 -8.19
N THR A 548 -17.61 -5.59 -9.15
CA THR A 548 -17.07 -5.11 -10.46
C THR A 548 -16.99 -3.59 -10.55
N MET A 549 -17.34 -2.88 -9.48
CA MET A 549 -17.13 -1.45 -9.32
C MET A 549 -15.65 -1.17 -9.04
N SER A 550 -14.78 -1.49 -10.00
CA SER A 550 -13.43 -0.94 -10.00
C SER A 550 -13.55 0.59 -9.98
N GLY A 551 -12.70 1.25 -9.18
CA GLY A 551 -12.60 2.71 -9.15
C GLY A 551 -12.48 3.34 -10.55
N ASP A 552 -11.97 2.57 -11.52
CA ASP A 552 -11.78 2.97 -12.90
C ASP A 552 -13.06 3.39 -13.62
N ASN A 553 -14.23 2.85 -13.25
CA ASN A 553 -15.49 3.15 -13.94
C ASN A 553 -16.26 4.31 -13.31
N PHE A 554 -15.75 4.92 -12.24
CA PHE A 554 -16.37 6.11 -11.66
C PHE A 554 -15.96 7.38 -12.40
N ARG A 555 -16.94 8.23 -12.65
CA ARG A 555 -16.78 9.53 -13.32
C ARG A 555 -17.39 10.64 -12.49
N PRO A 556 -16.82 11.86 -12.53
CA PRO A 556 -17.51 12.99 -11.95
C PRO A 556 -18.89 13.09 -12.59
N CYS A 557 -19.92 13.28 -11.77
CA CYS A 557 -21.29 13.44 -12.23
C CYS A 557 -22.01 14.46 -11.37
N VAL A 558 -23.10 14.99 -11.91
CA VAL A 558 -23.96 15.96 -11.25
C VAL A 558 -25.40 15.47 -11.32
N VAL A 559 -26.06 15.34 -10.17
CA VAL A 559 -27.42 14.81 -10.08
C VAL A 559 -28.44 15.87 -10.48
N LEU A 560 -29.22 15.60 -11.52
CA LEU A 560 -30.20 16.54 -12.08
C LEU A 560 -31.61 16.28 -11.55
N SER A 561 -32.02 15.01 -11.49
CA SER A 561 -33.33 14.60 -10.99
C SER A 561 -33.26 13.27 -10.24
N ARG A 562 -34.27 13.06 -9.37
CA ARG A 562 -34.44 11.83 -8.58
C ARG A 562 -35.78 11.19 -8.89
N HIS A 563 -35.75 9.86 -9.02
CA HIS A 563 -36.90 8.99 -9.24
C HIS A 563 -37.01 8.03 -8.06
N PRO A 564 -37.87 8.34 -7.06
CA PRO A 564 -38.04 7.49 -5.88
C PRO A 564 -38.47 6.08 -6.27
N ALA A 565 -38.00 5.09 -5.50
CA ALA A 565 -38.41 3.71 -5.65
C ALA A 565 -39.94 3.57 -5.60
N SER A 566 -40.54 2.79 -6.52
CA SER A 566 -41.99 2.60 -6.55
C SER A 566 -42.48 1.54 -5.54
N SER A 567 -41.54 0.75 -5.00
CA SER A 567 -41.78 -0.28 -3.99
C SER A 567 -40.58 -0.40 -3.04
N ILE A 568 -40.76 -1.14 -1.94
CA ILE A 568 -39.72 -1.33 -0.92
C ILE A 568 -38.54 -2.20 -1.41
N ASP A 569 -38.75 -2.96 -2.49
CA ASP A 569 -37.76 -3.85 -3.09
C ASP A 569 -36.97 -3.15 -4.22
N GLU A 570 -37.39 -1.94 -4.60
CA GLU A 570 -36.70 -1.09 -5.56
C GLU A 570 -35.84 -0.05 -4.82
N GLU A 571 -34.78 0.42 -5.48
CA GLU A 571 -33.95 1.52 -4.99
C GLU A 571 -34.23 2.79 -5.79
N ASP A 572 -33.95 3.94 -5.18
CA ASP A 572 -34.05 5.22 -5.88
C ASP A 572 -33.11 5.24 -7.09
N THR A 573 -33.61 5.79 -8.19
CA THR A 573 -32.82 6.01 -9.39
C THR A 573 -32.68 7.49 -9.70
N TYR A 574 -31.65 7.83 -10.47
CA TYR A 574 -31.23 9.21 -10.69
C TYR A 574 -30.97 9.45 -12.18
N THR A 575 -31.23 10.69 -12.61
CA THR A 575 -30.72 11.24 -13.87
C THR A 575 -29.57 12.16 -13.55
N VAL A 576 -28.44 11.98 -14.23
CA VAL A 576 -27.21 12.74 -13.98
C VAL A 576 -26.62 13.28 -15.27
N SER A 577 -25.93 14.42 -15.16
CA SER A 577 -24.95 14.87 -16.15
C SER A 577 -23.60 14.23 -15.85
N MET A 578 -22.97 13.62 -16.86
CA MET A 578 -21.74 12.85 -16.73
C MET A 578 -20.56 13.59 -17.33
N PHE A 579 -19.44 13.64 -16.61
CA PHE A 579 -18.23 14.31 -17.07
C PHE A 579 -17.11 13.31 -17.36
N ASN A 580 -16.14 13.75 -18.15
CA ASN A 580 -14.92 12.98 -18.33
C ASN A 580 -14.08 12.98 -17.04
N ARG A 581 -13.52 11.81 -16.72
CA ARG A 581 -12.45 11.70 -15.72
C ARG A 581 -11.17 12.36 -16.24
N GLY A 582 -10.38 12.95 -15.36
CA GLY A 582 -8.99 13.30 -15.67
C GLY A 582 -8.18 12.03 -15.96
N GLY A 583 -7.32 12.05 -17.00
CA GLY A 583 -6.40 10.96 -17.30
C GLY A 583 -6.28 10.60 -18.79
N PRO A 584 -5.32 9.71 -19.14
CA PRO A 584 -4.91 9.43 -20.52
C PRO A 584 -5.78 8.42 -21.28
N TYR A 585 -6.84 7.87 -20.67
CA TYR A 585 -7.65 6.82 -21.31
C TYR A 585 -8.57 7.38 -22.38
N GLU A 586 -8.10 7.46 -23.62
CA GLU A 586 -8.85 7.99 -24.76
C GLU A 586 -10.07 7.14 -25.14
N PHE A 587 -10.00 5.82 -24.96
CA PHE A 587 -10.99 4.88 -25.49
C PHE A 587 -12.39 4.94 -24.83
N ASP A 588 -12.52 5.60 -23.69
CA ASP A 588 -13.81 5.79 -23.01
C ASP A 588 -14.13 7.30 -22.81
N LYS A 589 -13.51 8.20 -23.56
CA LYS A 589 -13.84 9.64 -23.44
C LYS A 589 -15.22 9.92 -24.00
N ILE A 590 -16.05 10.58 -23.18
CA ILE A 590 -17.29 11.19 -23.63
C ILE A 590 -16.91 12.35 -24.56
N PRO A 591 -17.50 12.48 -25.75
CA PRO A 591 -17.27 13.62 -26.63
C PRO A 591 -17.49 14.95 -25.89
N LEU A 592 -16.60 15.93 -26.08
CA LEU A 592 -16.64 17.21 -25.36
C LEU A 592 -17.59 18.23 -25.97
N ASP A 593 -18.04 17.98 -27.20
CA ASP A 593 -18.93 18.84 -27.98
C ASP A 593 -20.38 18.79 -27.49
N LYS A 594 -20.77 17.75 -26.73
CA LYS A 594 -22.15 17.59 -26.25
C LYS A 594 -22.20 17.15 -24.79
N PRO A 595 -23.13 17.70 -23.99
CA PRO A 595 -23.38 17.19 -22.64
C PRO A 595 -23.89 15.75 -22.72
N HIS A 596 -23.43 14.90 -21.80
CA HIS A 596 -23.81 13.49 -21.76
C HIS A 596 -24.66 13.18 -20.54
N PHE A 597 -25.93 12.87 -20.78
CA PHE A 597 -26.89 12.58 -19.72
C PHE A 597 -27.16 11.08 -19.61
N VAL A 598 -27.26 10.60 -18.37
CA VAL A 598 -27.53 9.20 -18.07
C VAL A 598 -28.66 9.11 -17.06
N LYS A 599 -29.69 8.32 -17.35
CA LYS A 599 -30.88 8.13 -16.50
C LYS A 599 -30.96 6.71 -15.95
N GLY A 600 -31.72 6.56 -14.87
CA GLY A 600 -31.95 5.28 -14.21
C GLY A 600 -30.72 4.76 -13.45
N ILE A 601 -29.79 5.65 -13.08
CA ILE A 601 -28.63 5.26 -12.27
C ILE A 601 -29.12 4.94 -10.86
N ALA A 602 -28.83 3.74 -10.38
CA ALA A 602 -29.15 3.32 -9.02
C ALA A 602 -28.39 4.12 -7.94
N ARG A 603 -28.97 4.35 -6.76
CA ARG A 603 -28.27 4.96 -5.60
C ARG A 603 -26.93 4.28 -5.31
N ARG A 604 -26.85 2.95 -5.40
CA ARG A 604 -25.62 2.17 -5.15
C ARG A 604 -24.49 2.44 -6.15
N ALA A 605 -24.80 3.03 -7.29
CA ALA A 605 -23.85 3.35 -8.36
C ALA A 605 -23.35 4.81 -8.28
N ILE A 606 -23.72 5.56 -7.24
CA ILE A 606 -23.28 6.93 -7.00
C ILE A 606 -22.56 6.99 -5.66
N LEU A 607 -21.37 7.60 -5.66
CA LEU A 607 -20.57 7.85 -4.47
C LEU A 607 -20.40 9.35 -4.27
N PHE A 608 -20.37 9.78 -3.02
CA PHE A 608 -19.73 11.04 -2.65
C PHE A 608 -18.21 10.85 -2.72
N VAL A 609 -17.51 11.87 -3.19
CA VAL A 609 -16.06 11.96 -3.25
C VAL A 609 -15.65 13.35 -2.80
N ASP A 610 -14.55 13.48 -2.06
CA ASP A 610 -14.04 14.80 -1.71
C ASP A 610 -13.66 15.55 -2.99
N ILE A 611 -14.00 16.83 -3.09
CA ILE A 611 -13.52 17.65 -4.21
C ILE A 611 -11.99 17.64 -4.14
N PRO A 612 -11.28 17.53 -5.29
CA PRO A 612 -9.84 17.62 -5.32
C PRO A 612 -9.35 18.81 -4.50
N GLU A 613 -8.35 18.55 -3.67
CA GLU A 613 -7.76 19.56 -2.79
C GLU A 613 -8.60 20.10 -1.62
N SER A 614 -9.75 19.46 -1.32
CA SER A 614 -10.67 19.92 -0.28
C SER A 614 -10.76 19.04 0.96
N SER A 615 -10.14 17.85 0.94
CA SER A 615 -10.17 16.94 2.06
C SER A 615 -9.46 17.53 3.29
N VAL A 616 -9.83 17.08 4.48
CA VAL A 616 -9.28 17.60 5.74
C VAL A 616 -7.76 17.49 5.82
N GLN A 617 -7.15 16.46 5.25
CA GLN A 617 -5.69 16.30 5.22
C GLN A 617 -4.98 17.37 4.38
N GLN A 618 -5.70 18.18 3.60
CA GLN A 618 -5.16 19.26 2.78
C GLN A 618 -5.36 20.65 3.40
N ASN A 619 -6.11 20.72 4.50
CA ASN A 619 -6.37 21.99 5.16
C ASN A 619 -5.09 22.47 5.88
N ALA A 620 -4.67 23.70 5.57
CA ALA A 620 -3.47 24.33 6.12
C ALA A 620 -3.49 24.50 7.65
N LYS A 621 -4.67 24.47 8.28
CA LYS A 621 -4.82 24.56 9.74
C LYS A 621 -4.70 23.22 10.45
N THR A 622 -4.54 22.11 9.74
CA THR A 622 -4.42 20.80 10.37
C THR A 622 -3.02 20.59 10.94
N PHE A 623 -2.95 19.80 12.00
CA PHE A 623 -1.71 19.62 12.75
C PHE A 623 -0.61 18.98 11.89
N ARG A 624 0.55 19.63 11.82
CA ARG A 624 1.74 19.14 11.10
C ARG A 624 2.98 19.28 11.98
N HIS A 625 3.55 18.17 12.42
CA HIS A 625 4.76 18.15 13.24
C HIS A 625 5.46 16.80 13.15
N GLU A 626 6.79 16.77 12.94
CA GLU A 626 7.54 15.52 13.01
C GLU A 626 7.52 14.89 14.41
N ILE A 627 7.77 13.58 14.46
CA ILE A 627 8.08 12.88 15.70
C ILE A 627 9.49 13.30 16.13
N GLY A 628 9.59 14.00 17.27
CA GLY A 628 10.86 14.51 17.79
C GLY A 628 11.77 13.40 18.29
N VAL A 629 12.96 13.30 17.72
CA VAL A 629 14.00 12.39 18.20
C VAL A 629 14.93 13.13 19.16
N PHE A 630 15.19 12.55 20.33
CA PHE A 630 16.06 13.14 21.35
C PHE A 630 17.53 13.26 20.89
N ASP A 631 18.23 14.22 21.50
CA ASP A 631 19.65 14.52 21.23
C ASP A 631 20.56 13.28 21.40
N GLU A 632 20.23 12.36 22.30
CA GLU A 632 21.03 11.15 22.54
C GLU A 632 20.94 10.14 21.40
N LEU A 633 19.83 10.13 20.66
CA LEU A 633 19.61 9.19 19.55
C LEU A 633 19.98 9.83 18.21
N TRP A 634 19.85 11.16 18.06
CA TRP A 634 20.13 11.86 16.81
C TRP A 634 21.63 12.19 16.65
N PRO A 635 22.34 11.63 15.65
CA PRO A 635 23.77 11.88 15.47
C PRO A 635 24.13 13.37 15.33
N GLU A 636 25.18 13.80 16.03
CA GLU A 636 25.70 15.17 15.93
C GLU A 636 26.12 15.56 14.50
N ALA A 637 26.56 14.60 13.69
CA ALA A 637 26.89 14.82 12.29
C ALA A 637 25.68 15.21 11.44
N TRP A 638 24.46 14.86 11.89
CA TRP A 638 23.20 15.12 11.20
C TRP A 638 22.59 16.47 11.57
N LYS A 639 23.17 17.19 12.54
CA LYS A 639 22.72 18.54 12.88
C LYS A 639 23.36 19.55 11.94
N ASP A 640 22.54 20.30 11.21
CA ASP A 640 22.98 21.36 10.31
C ASP A 640 23.56 22.53 11.11
N LYS A 641 24.89 22.53 11.23
CA LYS A 641 25.63 23.59 11.93
C LYS A 641 25.36 25.00 11.37
N THR A 642 24.82 25.12 10.16
CA THR A 642 24.46 26.37 9.49
C THR A 642 23.01 26.85 9.72
N LEU A 643 22.04 25.97 10.02
CA LEU A 643 20.65 26.40 10.28
C LEU A 643 20.55 27.31 11.52
N LYS A 644 21.42 27.12 12.52
CA LYS A 644 21.52 27.96 13.73
C LYS A 644 21.83 29.44 13.46
N LYS A 645 22.37 29.81 12.29
CA LYS A 645 22.67 31.22 11.95
C LYS A 645 21.48 31.97 11.34
N PHE A 646 20.54 31.27 10.70
CA PHE A 646 19.39 31.91 10.05
C PHE A 646 18.26 32.20 11.06
N TYR A 647 17.92 31.26 11.93
CA TYR A 647 16.83 31.44 12.90
C TYR A 647 17.15 32.37 14.08
N ARG A 648 18.42 32.69 14.35
CA ARG A 648 18.81 33.70 15.35
C ARG A 648 18.63 35.16 14.89
N LYS A 649 18.27 35.40 13.63
CA LYS A 649 18.01 36.76 13.11
C LYS A 649 16.52 37.09 12.97
N SER A 650 15.64 36.13 13.19
CA SER A 650 14.20 36.25 13.01
C SER A 650 13.40 36.06 14.31
N SER A 651 14.07 36.08 15.48
CA SER A 651 13.43 36.14 16.81
C SER A 651 13.71 37.46 17.52
#